data_AF-A0A7M1NYU5-F1
#
_entry.id   AF-A0A7M1NYU5-F1
#
_cell.length_a   1.000
_cell.length_b   1.000
_cell.length_c   1.000
_cell.angle_alpha   90.00
_cell.angle_beta   90.00
_cell.angle_gamma   90.00
#
_symmetry.space_group_name_H-M   'P 1'
#
loop_
_entity.id
_entity.type
_entity.pdbx_description
1 polymer ?
#
loop_
_entity_poly.entity_id
_entity_poly.type
_entity_poly.pdbx_seq_one_letter_code
_entity_poly.pdbx_strand_id
1 'polypeptide(L)'
;MRSLKHFAKIIICMLSLFSAFAFAQDRYGVLAYHSVVDESAAENQKQYFPQTISAQMLIKHFNWLKENGYNVISWQQVIDAENGKGTLPDNAVLLSFDDGYETMYNVVFPLLKAYNYPAVFAPVTGWLDTPADQKIAYADKMLDRSVFATWSQVKEMEQSGLVEVASHTHNLHNGINANPSGGQLPAVIAPEYKNGKYETEDAYKNRLKSDFTRSVQTLVNHVGKKPRVMVWPYGQFNDVAVQLARQAGMPHYFSLGEKIINKVGDKHIGRLLLNAETDLNTVKNYLDGIDESKQIQRVLHVDLDYVYDADKAQQAKNLDKLIDRIYRYGVTTVYLQAFSDPDGDGVADALYFPNKYLPVRDDIFGRIAWQLQTRAGVKVYAWMPVLAFDLRKNVKEAEYVIDSRTGKPSTKAYLRLSPYNKQNVEIIKSIYNDLSFYAKFNGILFHDDAFLTDFEGAEGNHAEGMVSPQAKQKTQDLIQLTHQLTDALKPYFLRGSYSLKTARNLYASVITNQNAEEWLAQNLKTLTDNYDTTAIMAMPYMENEQPISQEEAYQWFVSLIENVKTQAPLDKVLFEFQAVNWRTQKPIPESELIDWMKLLQKNHIYSYGYYPDNFLTNQPDLNKMKPYFSVNTNAGKK
;
A
#
# COMPACT_ATOMS: atom_id res chain seq x y z
N MET A 1 12.60 59.80 42.37
CA MET A 1 12.67 58.37 42.79
C MET A 1 11.32 57.80 43.28
N ARG A 2 10.20 57.97 42.54
CA ARG A 2 8.92 57.27 42.84
C ARG A 2 8.22 56.65 41.63
N SER A 3 8.69 56.88 40.40
CA SER A 3 8.06 56.37 39.16
C SER A 3 8.60 55.01 38.68
N LEU A 4 9.86 54.65 38.99
CA LEU A 4 10.46 53.40 38.47
C LEU A 4 10.03 52.11 39.21
N LYS A 5 9.40 52.18 40.39
CA LYS A 5 9.05 50.97 41.17
C LYS A 5 7.69 50.36 40.80
N HIS A 6 6.84 51.06 40.04
CA HIS A 6 5.54 50.52 39.60
C HIS A 6 5.61 49.83 38.23
N PHE A 7 6.55 50.22 37.36
CA PHE A 7 6.75 49.56 36.06
C PHE A 7 7.36 48.15 36.18
N ALA A 8 8.24 47.93 37.17
CA ALA A 8 8.86 46.63 37.39
C ALA A 8 7.87 45.55 37.88
N LYS A 9 6.79 45.92 38.60
CA LYS A 9 5.78 44.95 39.07
C LYS A 9 4.76 44.56 38.00
N ILE A 10 4.45 45.47 37.06
CA ILE A 10 3.54 45.17 35.94
C ILE A 10 4.23 44.28 34.90
N ILE A 11 5.53 44.47 34.66
CA ILE A 11 6.32 43.61 33.77
C ILE A 11 6.52 42.20 34.38
N ILE A 12 6.69 42.08 35.70
CA ILE A 12 6.78 40.75 36.36
C ILE A 12 5.42 40.02 36.41
N CYS A 13 4.29 40.73 36.42
CA CYS A 13 2.96 40.13 36.27
C CYS A 13 2.57 39.78 34.82
N MET A 14 3.13 40.45 33.80
CA MET A 14 2.95 40.03 32.39
C MET A 14 3.91 38.91 31.97
N LEU A 15 5.10 38.81 32.57
CA LEU A 15 6.04 37.70 32.33
C LEU A 15 5.69 36.39 33.06
N SER A 16 4.71 36.40 33.96
CA SER A 16 4.17 35.19 34.60
C SER A 16 2.88 34.68 33.94
N LEU A 17 2.39 35.37 32.90
CA LEU A 17 1.26 34.95 32.06
C LEU A 17 1.67 34.34 30.71
N PHE A 18 2.97 34.30 30.41
CA PHE A 18 3.52 33.26 29.54
C PHE A 18 3.82 32.03 30.40
N SER A 19 2.77 31.46 31.00
CA SER A 19 2.80 30.02 31.25
C SER A 19 3.19 29.39 29.93
N ALA A 20 4.29 28.67 29.92
CA ALA A 20 4.64 27.80 28.82
C ALA A 20 3.35 27.07 28.42
N PHE A 21 2.78 27.42 27.28
CA PHE A 21 2.12 26.40 26.48
C PHE A 21 3.25 25.41 26.20
N ALA A 22 3.48 24.49 27.14
CA ALA A 22 4.15 23.26 26.85
C ALA A 22 3.42 22.78 25.60
N PHE A 23 4.13 22.73 24.47
CA PHE A 23 3.55 22.22 23.23
C PHE A 23 3.00 20.85 23.60
N ALA A 24 1.67 20.76 23.70
CA ALA A 24 1.00 19.52 24.04
C ALA A 24 1.50 18.48 23.03
N GLN A 25 2.18 17.45 23.50
CA GLN A 25 2.57 16.37 22.61
C GLN A 25 1.30 15.57 22.32
N ASP A 26 0.61 15.96 21.26
CA ASP A 26 -0.60 15.30 20.78
C ASP A 26 -0.28 13.95 20.11
N ARG A 27 0.88 13.33 20.37
CA ARG A 27 1.36 12.12 19.68
C ARG A 27 1.59 10.94 20.61
N TYR A 28 1.39 9.73 20.10
CA TYR A 28 1.65 8.49 20.82
C TYR A 28 1.99 7.34 19.87
N GLY A 29 2.79 6.39 20.36
CA GLY A 29 3.07 5.13 19.69
C GLY A 29 2.19 4.00 20.19
N VAL A 30 1.98 2.96 19.38
CA VAL A 30 1.22 1.77 19.79
C VAL A 30 2.01 0.50 19.50
N LEU A 31 2.18 -0.34 20.52
CA LEU A 31 2.87 -1.62 20.42
C LEU A 31 1.83 -2.75 20.39
N ALA A 32 1.85 -3.58 19.36
CA ALA A 32 0.96 -4.71 19.16
C ALA A 32 1.65 -6.03 19.50
N TYR A 33 1.11 -6.71 20.51
CA TYR A 33 1.54 -8.01 21.01
C TYR A 33 0.46 -9.06 20.71
N HIS A 34 0.85 -10.33 20.73
CA HIS A 34 -0.06 -11.48 20.58
C HIS A 34 0.10 -12.40 21.81
N SER A 35 0.52 -13.65 21.59
CA SER A 35 0.78 -14.61 22.66
C SER A 35 2.09 -14.29 23.40
N VAL A 36 2.08 -14.50 24.72
CA VAL A 36 3.24 -14.34 25.60
C VAL A 36 3.41 -15.61 26.41
N VAL A 37 4.50 -16.33 26.17
CA VAL A 37 4.76 -17.61 26.84
C VAL A 37 5.64 -17.40 28.07
N ASP A 38 5.24 -17.99 29.19
CA ASP A 38 6.12 -18.18 30.34
C ASP A 38 7.02 -19.40 30.09
N GLU A 39 8.29 -19.14 29.81
CA GLU A 39 9.27 -20.20 29.53
C GLU A 39 9.57 -21.10 30.74
N SER A 40 9.19 -20.67 31.95
CA SER A 40 9.31 -21.47 33.18
C SER A 40 8.16 -22.45 33.41
N ALA A 41 7.05 -22.32 32.65
CA ALA A 41 5.91 -23.22 32.74
C ALA A 41 6.23 -24.64 32.27
N ALA A 42 5.34 -25.60 32.57
CA ALA A 42 5.48 -26.96 32.08
C ALA A 42 5.35 -27.00 30.54
N GLU A 43 6.04 -27.93 29.88
CA GLU A 43 6.12 -27.96 28.41
C GLU A 43 4.75 -28.08 27.73
N ASN A 44 3.82 -28.82 28.33
CA ASN A 44 2.44 -28.97 27.85
C ASN A 44 1.58 -27.70 28.00
N GLN A 45 2.11 -26.65 28.65
CA GLN A 45 1.48 -25.34 28.79
C GLN A 45 2.13 -24.29 27.87
N LYS A 46 3.26 -24.62 27.22
CA LYS A 46 3.93 -23.72 26.28
C LYS A 46 3.35 -23.91 24.89
N GLN A 47 2.81 -22.84 24.33
CA GLN A 47 2.33 -22.84 22.95
C GLN A 47 2.93 -21.68 22.18
N TYR A 48 3.64 -22.02 21.11
CA TYR A 48 4.32 -21.07 20.26
C TYR A 48 3.53 -20.89 18.95
N PHE A 49 3.05 -19.67 18.75
CA PHE A 49 2.43 -19.18 17.54
C PHE A 49 3.38 -18.21 16.82
N PRO A 50 3.16 -17.92 15.52
CA PRO A 50 3.79 -16.77 14.89
C PRO A 50 3.57 -15.51 15.74
N GLN A 51 4.59 -14.67 15.91
CA GLN A 51 4.58 -13.47 16.77
C GLN A 51 4.52 -13.72 18.30
N THR A 52 4.76 -14.95 18.77
CA THR A 52 4.92 -15.21 20.22
C THR A 52 6.21 -14.62 20.74
N ILE A 53 6.15 -13.99 21.92
CA ILE A 53 7.33 -13.56 22.68
C ILE A 53 7.36 -14.24 24.05
N SER A 54 8.52 -14.26 24.70
CA SER A 54 8.63 -14.72 26.07
C SER A 54 8.18 -13.65 27.07
N ALA A 55 7.72 -14.08 28.25
CA ALA A 55 7.43 -13.18 29.37
C ALA A 55 8.66 -12.32 29.76
N GLN A 56 9.86 -12.88 29.66
CA GLN A 56 11.11 -12.15 29.90
C GLN A 56 11.32 -11.02 28.89
N MET A 57 11.02 -11.25 27.61
CA MET A 57 11.08 -10.20 26.59
C MET A 57 10.06 -9.09 26.86
N LEU A 58 8.83 -9.45 27.26
CA LEU A 58 7.81 -8.44 27.63
C LEU A 58 8.26 -7.60 28.83
N ILE A 59 8.81 -8.24 29.88
CA ILE A 59 9.37 -7.55 31.05
C ILE A 59 10.52 -6.62 30.61
N LYS A 60 11.39 -7.07 29.70
CA LYS A 60 12.45 -6.24 29.14
C LYS A 60 11.89 -5.01 28.41
N HIS A 61 10.82 -5.16 27.62
CA HIS A 61 10.16 -4.02 26.98
C HIS A 61 9.57 -3.05 28.02
N PHE A 62 8.87 -3.55 29.05
CA PHE A 62 8.28 -2.70 30.09
C PHE A 62 9.35 -1.94 30.88
N ASN A 63 10.43 -2.61 31.27
CA ASN A 63 11.56 -1.96 31.93
C ASN A 63 12.20 -0.91 31.03
N TRP A 64 12.44 -1.24 29.76
CA TRP A 64 13.03 -0.30 28.81
C TRP A 64 12.16 0.94 28.60
N LEU A 65 10.84 0.78 28.44
CA LEU A 65 9.90 1.90 28.34
C LEU A 65 9.99 2.81 29.57
N LYS A 66 9.96 2.23 30.76
CA LYS A 66 10.06 2.95 32.04
C LYS A 66 11.40 3.67 32.19
N GLU A 67 12.51 3.00 31.91
CA GLU A 67 13.88 3.52 32.04
C GLU A 67 14.16 4.65 31.04
N ASN A 68 13.50 4.66 29.88
CA ASN A 68 13.66 5.68 28.84
C ASN A 68 12.57 6.76 28.87
N GLY A 69 11.76 6.82 29.94
CA GLY A 69 10.80 7.90 30.17
C GLY A 69 9.56 7.86 29.26
N TYR A 70 9.19 6.68 28.75
CA TYR A 70 7.92 6.48 28.06
C TYR A 70 6.77 6.30 29.07
N ASN A 71 5.61 6.88 28.76
CA ASN A 71 4.43 6.84 29.61
C ASN A 71 3.38 5.93 29.00
N VAL A 72 3.10 4.79 29.67
CA VAL A 72 2.06 3.87 29.20
C VAL A 72 0.67 4.44 29.49
N ILE A 73 -0.14 4.61 28.44
CA ILE A 73 -1.45 5.27 28.51
C ILE A 73 -2.60 4.33 28.15
N SER A 74 -3.76 4.58 28.75
CA SER A 74 -5.00 3.89 28.45
C SER A 74 -5.66 4.45 27.20
N TRP A 75 -6.51 3.64 26.56
CA TRP A 75 -7.35 4.14 25.47
C TRP A 75 -8.29 5.26 25.94
N GLN A 76 -8.77 5.21 27.19
CA GLN A 76 -9.61 6.27 27.73
C GLN A 76 -8.88 7.62 27.81
N GLN A 77 -7.58 7.64 28.14
CA GLN A 77 -6.79 8.88 28.10
C GLN A 77 -6.68 9.47 26.69
N VAL A 78 -6.57 8.62 25.66
CA VAL A 78 -6.60 9.08 24.25
C VAL A 78 -7.95 9.72 23.91
N ILE A 79 -9.05 9.08 24.31
CA ILE A 79 -10.41 9.59 24.09
C ILE A 79 -10.67 10.87 24.89
N ASP A 80 -10.17 10.97 26.11
CA ASP A 80 -10.32 12.17 26.93
C ASP A 80 -9.55 13.35 26.33
N ALA A 81 -8.30 13.12 25.88
CA ALA A 81 -7.52 14.13 25.16
C ALA A 81 -8.21 14.57 23.85
N GLU A 82 -8.77 13.64 23.08
CA GLU A 82 -9.55 13.93 21.88
C GLU A 82 -10.77 14.83 22.19
N ASN A 83 -11.40 14.65 23.34
CA ASN A 83 -12.54 15.44 23.78
C ASN A 83 -12.15 16.71 24.55
N GLY A 84 -10.87 17.11 24.53
CA GLY A 84 -10.36 18.30 25.21
C GLY A 84 -10.28 18.18 26.74
N LYS A 85 -10.36 16.96 27.29
CA LYS A 85 -10.28 16.68 28.73
C LYS A 85 -8.84 16.31 29.12
N GLY A 86 -7.94 17.26 28.97
CA GLY A 86 -6.50 17.10 29.27
C GLY A 86 -5.67 16.79 28.03
N THR A 87 -4.38 16.52 28.23
CA THR A 87 -3.40 16.19 27.19
C THR A 87 -2.76 14.84 27.51
N LEU A 88 -2.19 14.20 26.48
CA LEU A 88 -1.35 13.02 26.72
C LEU A 88 -0.03 13.43 27.41
N PRO A 89 0.56 12.55 28.23
CA PRO A 89 1.92 12.75 28.74
C PRO A 89 2.94 12.67 27.60
N ASP A 90 4.12 13.26 27.80
CA ASP A 90 5.23 13.12 26.86
C ASP A 90 5.60 11.65 26.65
N ASN A 91 6.09 11.30 25.45
CA ASN A 91 6.50 9.92 25.13
C ASN A 91 5.39 8.89 25.42
N ALA A 92 4.14 9.23 25.10
CA ALA A 92 3.00 8.36 25.31
C ALA A 92 3.08 7.08 24.47
N VAL A 93 2.80 5.94 25.09
CA VAL A 93 2.77 4.62 24.46
C VAL A 93 1.52 3.86 24.89
N LEU A 94 0.79 3.29 23.94
CA LEU A 94 -0.32 2.38 24.21
C LEU A 94 0.11 0.93 23.94
N LEU A 95 -0.26 0.02 24.83
CA LEU A 95 -0.04 -1.41 24.66
C LEU A 95 -1.32 -2.06 24.13
N SER A 96 -1.21 -2.91 23.11
CA SER A 96 -2.33 -3.69 22.59
C SER A 96 -1.98 -5.17 22.47
N PHE A 97 -2.93 -6.04 22.80
CA PHE A 97 -2.81 -7.49 22.74
C PHE A 97 -3.96 -8.07 21.92
N ASP A 98 -3.63 -8.81 20.87
CA ASP A 98 -4.59 -9.27 19.85
C ASP A 98 -5.00 -10.76 20.07
N ASP A 99 -5.85 -11.26 19.17
CA ASP A 99 -6.36 -12.64 19.05
C ASP A 99 -7.29 -13.15 20.16
N GLY A 100 -6.94 -12.92 21.42
CA GLY A 100 -7.71 -13.42 22.55
C GLY A 100 -7.05 -14.56 23.34
N TYR A 101 -5.72 -14.73 23.24
CA TYR A 101 -5.00 -15.81 23.93
C TYR A 101 -5.21 -15.79 25.44
N GLU A 102 -5.25 -16.99 26.04
CA GLU A 102 -5.38 -17.17 27.49
C GLU A 102 -4.17 -16.62 28.26
N THR A 103 -3.00 -16.58 27.61
CA THR A 103 -1.78 -15.96 28.13
C THR A 103 -1.95 -14.48 28.46
N MET A 104 -2.89 -13.78 27.81
CA MET A 104 -3.24 -12.41 28.20
C MET A 104 -3.68 -12.36 29.68
N TYR A 105 -4.46 -13.34 30.13
CA TYR A 105 -4.97 -13.38 31.48
C TYR A 105 -3.96 -13.96 32.49
N ASN A 106 -3.31 -15.08 32.18
CA ASN A 106 -2.44 -15.76 33.14
C ASN A 106 -1.02 -15.19 33.23
N VAL A 107 -0.51 -14.57 32.17
CA VAL A 107 0.88 -14.07 32.09
C VAL A 107 0.91 -12.55 32.03
N VAL A 108 0.20 -11.95 31.05
CA VAL A 108 0.29 -10.51 30.79
C VAL A 108 -0.43 -9.69 31.85
N PHE A 109 -1.66 -10.03 32.21
CA PHE A 109 -2.48 -9.26 33.15
C PHE A 109 -1.86 -9.10 34.55
N PRO A 110 -1.21 -10.13 35.15
CA PRO A 110 -0.42 -9.95 36.37
C PRO A 110 0.72 -8.94 36.22
N LEU A 111 1.41 -8.93 35.08
CA LEU A 111 2.46 -7.94 34.78
C LEU A 111 1.86 -6.53 34.63
N LEU A 112 0.75 -6.39 33.92
CA LEU A 112 0.03 -5.11 33.81
C LEU A 112 -0.35 -4.56 35.19
N LYS A 113 -0.85 -5.41 36.10
CA LYS A 113 -1.13 -5.03 37.49
C LYS A 113 0.13 -4.60 38.25
N ALA A 114 1.22 -5.36 38.13
CA ALA A 114 2.48 -5.06 38.82
C ALA A 114 3.11 -3.73 38.38
N TYR A 115 2.99 -3.39 37.08
CA TYR A 115 3.49 -2.14 36.52
C TYR A 115 2.46 -0.99 36.55
N ASN A 116 1.20 -1.29 36.89
CA ASN A 116 0.06 -0.39 36.70
C ASN A 116 -0.04 0.15 35.27
N TYR A 117 0.16 -0.74 34.29
CA TYR A 117 0.13 -0.41 32.87
C TYR A 117 -1.24 -0.73 32.28
N PRO A 118 -1.94 0.25 31.70
CA PRO A 118 -3.16 -0.02 30.95
C PRO A 118 -2.85 -0.65 29.58
N ALA A 119 -3.82 -1.37 29.03
CA ALA A 119 -3.72 -1.99 27.71
C ALA A 119 -5.07 -2.08 26.98
N VAL A 120 -5.02 -2.29 25.67
CA VAL A 120 -6.16 -2.71 24.85
C VAL A 120 -6.04 -4.23 24.61
N PHE A 121 -7.15 -4.95 24.75
CA PHE A 121 -7.24 -6.38 24.45
C PHE A 121 -8.31 -6.62 23.39
N ALA A 122 -7.94 -7.24 22.26
CA ALA A 122 -8.81 -7.43 21.11
C ALA A 122 -9.03 -8.92 20.80
N PRO A 123 -10.01 -9.57 21.45
CA PRO A 123 -10.33 -10.97 21.18
C PRO A 123 -11.16 -11.15 19.90
N VAL A 124 -10.94 -12.27 19.20
CA VAL A 124 -11.87 -12.77 18.19
C VAL A 124 -13.05 -13.42 18.90
N THR A 125 -14.19 -12.74 18.91
CA THR A 125 -15.32 -13.14 19.79
C THR A 125 -15.86 -14.55 19.51
N GLY A 126 -15.82 -15.04 18.27
CA GLY A 126 -16.25 -16.40 17.92
C GLY A 126 -15.31 -17.50 18.46
N TRP A 127 -14.02 -17.21 18.60
CA TRP A 127 -13.07 -18.12 19.26
C TRP A 127 -13.38 -18.25 20.75
N LEU A 128 -13.72 -17.14 21.40
CA LEU A 128 -14.11 -17.14 22.81
C LEU A 128 -15.49 -17.79 23.05
N ASP A 129 -16.41 -17.66 22.10
CA ASP A 129 -17.74 -18.30 22.13
C ASP A 129 -17.71 -19.81 21.84
N THR A 130 -16.57 -20.35 21.39
CA THR A 130 -16.44 -21.79 21.12
C THR A 130 -16.61 -22.60 22.42
N PRO A 131 -17.46 -23.65 22.45
CA PRO A 131 -17.63 -24.51 23.61
C PRO A 131 -16.33 -25.14 24.12
N ALA A 132 -16.24 -25.39 25.42
CA ALA A 132 -15.03 -25.91 26.08
C ALA A 132 -14.55 -27.27 25.55
N ASP A 133 -15.47 -28.07 25.02
CA ASP A 133 -15.24 -29.41 24.45
C ASP A 133 -14.98 -29.39 22.92
N GLN A 134 -14.95 -28.21 22.31
CA GLN A 134 -14.73 -28.04 20.87
C GLN A 134 -13.37 -27.41 20.57
N LYS A 135 -12.90 -27.63 19.34
CA LYS A 135 -11.65 -27.06 18.83
C LYS A 135 -11.93 -25.88 17.90
N ILE A 136 -10.95 -24.98 17.83
CA ILE A 136 -10.99 -23.77 17.01
C ILE A 136 -10.10 -23.96 15.79
N ALA A 137 -10.63 -23.70 14.61
CA ALA A 137 -9.83 -23.65 13.40
C ALA A 137 -8.95 -22.39 13.41
N TYR A 138 -7.64 -22.58 13.41
CA TYR A 138 -6.64 -21.52 13.38
C TYR A 138 -5.60 -21.85 12.31
N ALA A 139 -5.67 -21.13 11.18
CA ALA A 139 -4.92 -21.46 9.96
C ALA A 139 -5.13 -22.93 9.56
N ASP A 140 -4.05 -23.73 9.53
CA ASP A 140 -4.03 -25.15 9.19
C ASP A 140 -4.17 -26.08 10.42
N LYS A 141 -4.43 -25.52 11.61
CA LYS A 141 -4.48 -26.25 12.89
C LYS A 141 -5.85 -26.19 13.55
N MET A 142 -6.15 -27.22 14.34
CA MET A 142 -7.28 -27.25 15.27
C MET A 142 -6.75 -27.07 16.69
N LEU A 143 -6.94 -25.88 17.25
CA LEU A 143 -6.49 -25.54 18.59
C LEU A 143 -7.54 -25.89 19.63
N ASP A 144 -7.11 -26.30 20.83
CA ASP A 144 -8.03 -26.54 21.93
C ASP A 144 -8.62 -25.22 22.43
N ARG A 145 -9.86 -25.25 22.96
CA ARG A 145 -10.52 -24.05 23.46
C ARG A 145 -9.70 -23.33 24.56
N SER A 146 -8.93 -24.07 25.36
CA SER A 146 -8.11 -23.52 26.46
C SER A 146 -6.97 -22.60 26.01
N VAL A 147 -6.65 -22.56 24.71
CA VAL A 147 -5.65 -21.65 24.15
C VAL A 147 -6.09 -20.18 24.25
N PHE A 148 -7.40 -19.94 24.29
CA PHE A 148 -8.00 -18.62 24.31
C PHE A 148 -8.64 -18.33 25.67
N ALA A 149 -8.69 -17.05 26.04
CA ALA A 149 -9.30 -16.61 27.28
C ALA A 149 -10.79 -17.00 27.36
N THR A 150 -11.33 -17.12 28.56
CA THR A 150 -12.77 -17.29 28.82
C THR A 150 -13.45 -15.94 29.01
N TRP A 151 -14.75 -15.85 28.77
CA TRP A 151 -15.49 -14.60 29.03
C TRP A 151 -15.41 -14.13 30.48
N SER A 152 -15.29 -15.04 31.45
CA SER A 152 -15.06 -14.67 32.85
C SER A 152 -13.73 -13.96 33.05
N GLN A 153 -12.66 -14.47 32.44
CA GLN A 153 -11.33 -13.85 32.47
C GLN A 153 -11.34 -12.48 31.76
N VAL A 154 -12.00 -12.36 30.61
CA VAL A 154 -12.13 -11.07 29.89
C VAL A 154 -12.88 -10.05 30.73
N LYS A 155 -13.98 -10.45 31.38
CA LYS A 155 -14.75 -9.58 32.25
C LYS A 155 -13.95 -9.11 33.46
N GLU A 156 -13.16 -9.98 34.09
CA GLU A 156 -12.28 -9.60 35.20
C GLU A 156 -11.22 -8.57 34.77
N MET A 157 -10.57 -8.81 33.63
CA MET A 157 -9.58 -7.86 33.08
C MET A 157 -10.20 -6.50 32.82
N GLU A 158 -11.40 -6.45 32.25
CA GLU A 158 -12.10 -5.18 32.00
C GLU A 158 -12.49 -4.46 33.29
N GLN A 159 -13.06 -5.20 34.25
CA GLN A 159 -13.50 -4.64 35.54
C GLN A 159 -12.36 -4.11 36.41
N SER A 160 -11.11 -4.53 36.14
CA SER A 160 -9.93 -3.98 36.80
C SER A 160 -9.67 -2.50 36.50
N GLY A 161 -10.24 -1.98 35.41
CA GLY A 161 -9.97 -0.64 34.89
C GLY A 161 -8.64 -0.51 34.13
N LEU A 162 -7.81 -1.56 34.06
CA LEU A 162 -6.54 -1.56 33.32
C LEU A 162 -6.71 -1.96 31.84
N VAL A 163 -7.71 -2.78 31.51
CA VAL A 163 -7.85 -3.35 30.17
C VAL A 163 -9.11 -2.85 29.48
N GLU A 164 -8.95 -2.16 28.35
CA GLU A 164 -10.04 -1.85 27.42
C GLU A 164 -10.25 -3.05 26.48
N VAL A 165 -11.48 -3.57 26.39
CA VAL A 165 -11.80 -4.65 25.45
C VAL A 165 -12.27 -4.08 24.10
N ALA A 166 -11.56 -4.43 23.04
CA ALA A 166 -11.84 -4.06 21.65
C ALA A 166 -12.42 -5.25 20.86
N SER A 167 -12.89 -5.00 19.64
CA SER A 167 -13.29 -6.07 18.71
C SER A 167 -12.12 -6.47 17.82
N HIS A 168 -11.94 -7.78 17.64
CA HIS A 168 -11.10 -8.34 16.58
C HIS A 168 -11.95 -9.18 15.60
N THR A 169 -13.14 -8.66 15.27
CA THR A 169 -14.19 -9.36 14.51
C THR A 169 -14.85 -10.52 15.29
N HIS A 170 -15.86 -11.16 14.70
CA HIS A 170 -16.46 -12.37 15.25
C HIS A 170 -15.83 -13.63 14.67
N ASN A 171 -15.75 -13.72 13.35
CA ASN A 171 -15.22 -14.88 12.63
C ASN A 171 -14.60 -14.51 11.28
N LEU A 172 -13.94 -13.35 11.19
CA LEU A 172 -13.23 -12.91 9.98
C LEU A 172 -11.71 -12.93 10.13
N HIS A 173 -11.19 -13.51 11.23
CA HIS A 173 -9.76 -13.77 11.41
C HIS A 173 -9.35 -15.11 10.77
N ASN A 174 -9.57 -15.23 9.46
CA ASN A 174 -9.17 -16.38 8.67
C ASN A 174 -8.86 -15.98 7.22
N GLY A 175 -8.21 -16.90 6.51
CA GLY A 175 -8.11 -16.87 5.05
C GLY A 175 -9.37 -17.46 4.42
N ILE A 176 -9.88 -16.80 3.39
CA ILE A 176 -10.94 -17.32 2.52
C ILE A 176 -10.38 -17.57 1.14
N ASN A 177 -10.98 -18.53 0.43
CA ASN A 177 -10.70 -18.68 -0.99
C ASN A 177 -11.19 -17.42 -1.71
N ALA A 178 -10.30 -16.68 -2.35
CA ALA A 178 -10.59 -15.39 -2.95
C ALA A 178 -10.38 -15.38 -4.47
N ASN A 179 -10.22 -16.54 -5.10
CA ASN A 179 -10.17 -16.67 -6.57
C ASN A 179 -10.39 -18.13 -7.03
N PRO A 180 -10.62 -18.38 -8.33
CA PRO A 180 -10.76 -19.73 -8.89
C PRO A 180 -9.56 -20.66 -8.65
N SER A 181 -8.35 -20.09 -8.47
CA SER A 181 -7.13 -20.86 -8.26
C SER A 181 -6.93 -21.33 -6.81
N GLY A 182 -7.83 -21.02 -5.88
CA GLY A 182 -7.70 -21.44 -4.48
C GLY A 182 -6.89 -20.49 -3.58
N GLY A 183 -6.54 -19.29 -4.07
CA GLY A 183 -5.70 -18.35 -3.31
C GLY A 183 -6.40 -17.85 -2.05
N GLN A 184 -5.71 -17.98 -0.91
CA GLN A 184 -6.22 -17.56 0.39
C GLN A 184 -5.88 -16.11 0.67
N LEU A 185 -6.90 -15.27 0.89
CA LEU A 185 -6.77 -13.88 1.32
C LEU A 185 -7.54 -13.66 2.63
N PRO A 186 -7.15 -12.68 3.47
CA PRO A 186 -7.91 -12.34 4.67
C PRO A 186 -9.37 -12.01 4.38
N ALA A 187 -10.27 -12.60 5.18
CA ALA A 187 -11.71 -12.52 4.96
C ALA A 187 -12.27 -11.08 4.96
N VAL A 188 -11.62 -10.16 5.69
CA VAL A 188 -12.05 -8.76 5.79
C VAL A 188 -11.88 -8.01 4.47
N ILE A 189 -10.85 -8.33 3.66
CA ILE A 189 -10.48 -7.47 2.52
C ILE A 189 -10.93 -8.01 1.17
N ALA A 190 -11.29 -9.29 1.07
CA ALA A 190 -11.53 -9.95 -0.20
C ALA A 190 -12.97 -10.48 -0.33
N PRO A 191 -13.52 -10.53 -1.56
CA PRO A 191 -14.71 -11.32 -1.86
C PRO A 191 -14.39 -12.82 -1.82
N GLU A 192 -15.29 -13.63 -1.29
CA GLU A 192 -15.16 -15.09 -1.33
C GLU A 192 -15.42 -15.64 -2.74
N TYR A 193 -14.60 -16.58 -3.21
CA TYR A 193 -14.87 -17.38 -4.39
C TYR A 193 -15.38 -18.77 -3.99
N LYS A 194 -16.64 -19.05 -4.31
CA LYS A 194 -17.33 -20.28 -3.90
C LYS A 194 -18.30 -20.73 -4.98
N ASN A 195 -18.38 -22.06 -5.19
CA ASN A 195 -19.30 -22.68 -6.16
C ASN A 195 -19.19 -22.08 -7.58
N GLY A 196 -17.95 -21.81 -8.01
CA GLY A 196 -17.66 -21.28 -9.34
C GLY A 196 -17.92 -19.77 -9.53
N LYS A 197 -18.23 -19.03 -8.46
CA LYS A 197 -18.59 -17.61 -8.52
C LYS A 197 -17.95 -16.79 -7.42
N TYR A 198 -17.66 -15.54 -7.72
CA TYR A 198 -17.30 -14.54 -6.72
C TYR A 198 -18.53 -14.07 -5.93
N GLU A 199 -18.31 -13.78 -4.66
CA GLU A 199 -19.18 -12.99 -3.81
C GLU A 199 -19.41 -11.61 -4.45
N THR A 200 -20.66 -11.16 -4.49
CA THR A 200 -21.00 -9.83 -4.99
C THR A 200 -20.64 -8.75 -3.98
N GLU A 201 -20.48 -7.50 -4.42
CA GLU A 201 -20.19 -6.38 -3.50
C GLU A 201 -21.20 -6.27 -2.34
N ASP A 202 -22.49 -6.49 -2.62
CA ASP A 202 -23.54 -6.44 -1.60
C ASP A 202 -23.45 -7.62 -0.63
N ALA A 203 -23.16 -8.82 -1.12
CA ALA A 203 -22.95 -9.99 -0.27
C ALA A 203 -21.73 -9.79 0.64
N TYR A 204 -20.62 -9.27 0.09
CA TYR A 204 -19.41 -8.89 0.84
C TYR A 204 -19.74 -7.89 1.96
N LYS A 205 -20.43 -6.79 1.64
CA LYS A 205 -20.85 -5.78 2.64
C LYS A 205 -21.74 -6.40 3.72
N ASN A 206 -22.68 -7.26 3.34
CA ASN A 206 -23.58 -7.93 4.27
C ASN A 206 -22.86 -8.91 5.20
N ARG A 207 -21.87 -9.67 4.69
CA ARG A 207 -21.02 -10.56 5.48
C ARG A 207 -20.26 -9.79 6.54
N LEU A 208 -19.58 -8.70 6.16
CA LEU A 208 -18.85 -7.84 7.11
C LEU A 208 -19.78 -7.20 8.15
N LYS A 209 -20.91 -6.63 7.69
CA LYS A 209 -21.88 -5.99 8.58
C LYS A 209 -22.43 -6.98 9.62
N SER A 210 -22.77 -8.19 9.19
CA SER A 210 -23.32 -9.23 10.06
C SER A 210 -22.30 -9.66 11.10
N ASP A 211 -21.05 -9.87 10.70
CA ASP A 211 -19.95 -10.23 11.59
C ASP A 211 -19.67 -9.14 12.64
N PHE A 212 -19.52 -7.89 12.21
CA PHE A 212 -19.23 -6.78 13.13
C PHE A 212 -20.38 -6.56 14.12
N THR A 213 -21.63 -6.66 13.66
CA THR A 213 -22.81 -6.59 14.53
C THR A 213 -22.80 -7.72 15.55
N ARG A 214 -22.46 -8.94 15.13
CA ARG A 214 -22.36 -10.10 16.02
C ARG A 214 -21.26 -9.91 17.07
N SER A 215 -20.08 -9.44 16.66
CA SER A 215 -18.97 -9.14 17.55
C SER A 215 -19.35 -8.11 18.62
N VAL A 216 -19.99 -7.00 18.22
CA VAL A 216 -20.51 -5.98 19.14
C VAL A 216 -21.53 -6.57 20.12
N GLN A 217 -22.49 -7.36 19.64
CA GLN A 217 -23.50 -7.97 20.50
C GLN A 217 -22.88 -8.94 21.50
N THR A 218 -21.93 -9.77 21.08
CA THR A 218 -21.22 -10.71 21.97
C THR A 218 -20.47 -9.95 23.07
N LEU A 219 -19.72 -8.89 22.72
CA LEU A 219 -18.99 -8.09 23.71
C LEU A 219 -19.94 -7.39 24.71
N VAL A 220 -21.06 -6.83 24.24
CA VAL A 220 -22.07 -6.24 25.12
C VAL A 220 -22.65 -7.28 26.08
N ASN A 221 -22.95 -8.49 25.59
CA ASN A 221 -23.54 -9.54 26.42
C ASN A 221 -22.60 -10.03 27.53
N HIS A 222 -21.30 -10.17 27.23
CA HIS A 222 -20.34 -10.76 28.17
C HIS A 222 -19.62 -9.73 29.05
N VAL A 223 -19.33 -8.54 28.51
CA VAL A 223 -18.53 -7.50 29.17
C VAL A 223 -19.40 -6.30 29.60
N GLY A 224 -20.59 -6.13 29.01
CA GLY A 224 -21.52 -5.04 29.38
C GLY A 224 -21.21 -3.69 28.74
N LYS A 225 -20.18 -3.61 27.88
CA LYS A 225 -19.77 -2.39 27.17
C LYS A 225 -19.74 -2.64 25.66
N LYS A 226 -20.11 -1.60 24.89
CA LYS A 226 -19.92 -1.61 23.44
C LYS A 226 -18.44 -1.35 23.13
N PRO A 227 -17.81 -2.11 22.23
CA PRO A 227 -16.44 -1.80 21.80
C PRO A 227 -16.41 -0.46 21.06
N ARG A 228 -15.35 0.30 21.30
CA ARG A 228 -15.10 1.59 20.61
C ARG A 228 -14.06 1.46 19.49
N VAL A 229 -13.35 0.33 19.47
CA VAL A 229 -12.19 0.08 18.62
C VAL A 229 -12.40 -1.22 17.85
N MET A 230 -12.16 -1.16 16.54
CA MET A 230 -11.94 -2.34 15.69
C MET A 230 -10.44 -2.54 15.50
N VAL A 231 -9.92 -3.68 15.92
CA VAL A 231 -8.56 -4.09 15.57
C VAL A 231 -8.67 -5.00 14.34
N TRP A 232 -7.99 -4.65 13.24
CA TRP A 232 -8.13 -5.42 12.00
C TRP A 232 -7.31 -6.71 12.03
N PRO A 233 -7.92 -7.88 11.75
CA PRO A 233 -7.19 -9.12 11.49
C PRO A 233 -6.04 -8.90 10.49
N TYR A 234 -4.86 -9.43 10.80
CA TYR A 234 -3.63 -9.24 10.02
C TYR A 234 -3.19 -7.77 9.86
N GLY A 235 -3.83 -6.83 10.56
CA GLY A 235 -3.67 -5.39 10.36
C GLY A 235 -4.23 -4.86 9.04
N GLN A 236 -4.97 -5.65 8.27
CA GLN A 236 -5.38 -5.33 6.89
C GLN A 236 -6.86 -4.97 6.80
N PHE A 237 -7.18 -3.94 6.01
CA PHE A 237 -8.54 -3.43 5.87
C PHE A 237 -8.78 -2.74 4.52
N ASN A 238 -10.01 -2.31 4.28
CA ASN A 238 -10.37 -1.36 3.23
C ASN A 238 -11.41 -0.35 3.73
N ASP A 239 -11.68 0.68 2.92
CA ASP A 239 -12.52 1.81 3.32
C ASP A 239 -13.98 1.40 3.57
N VAL A 240 -14.48 0.39 2.83
CA VAL A 240 -15.81 -0.20 3.07
C VAL A 240 -15.88 -0.89 4.45
N ALA A 241 -14.88 -1.69 4.81
CA ALA A 241 -14.83 -2.33 6.13
C ALA A 241 -14.80 -1.27 7.25
N VAL A 242 -14.01 -0.21 7.09
CA VAL A 242 -13.97 0.92 8.04
C VAL A 242 -15.33 1.59 8.18
N GLN A 243 -16.03 1.85 7.08
CA GLN A 243 -17.37 2.45 7.12
C GLN A 243 -18.35 1.56 7.89
N LEU A 244 -18.34 0.24 7.65
CA LEU A 244 -19.23 -0.71 8.33
C LEU A 244 -18.89 -0.85 9.81
N ALA A 245 -17.62 -0.86 10.20
CA ALA A 245 -17.20 -0.87 11.60
C ALA A 245 -17.66 0.40 12.34
N ARG A 246 -17.55 1.57 11.69
CA ARG A 246 -18.08 2.84 12.22
C ARG A 246 -19.60 2.78 12.44
N GLN A 247 -20.35 2.25 11.48
CA GLN A 247 -21.80 2.05 11.60
C GLN A 247 -22.17 1.10 12.74
N ALA A 248 -21.31 0.11 13.03
CA ALA A 248 -21.47 -0.80 14.16
C ALA A 248 -21.10 -0.18 15.52
N GLY A 249 -20.64 1.08 15.55
CA GLY A 249 -20.29 1.79 16.78
C GLY A 249 -18.80 1.76 17.15
N MET A 250 -17.92 1.34 16.22
CA MET A 250 -16.46 1.34 16.40
C MET A 250 -15.83 2.44 15.54
N PRO A 251 -15.80 3.71 16.04
CA PRO A 251 -15.31 4.86 15.27
C PRO A 251 -13.80 4.86 15.00
N HIS A 252 -13.03 4.22 15.88
CA HIS A 252 -11.57 4.12 15.80
C HIS A 252 -11.16 2.71 15.39
N TYR A 253 -10.03 2.58 14.71
CA TYR A 253 -9.55 1.29 14.25
C TYR A 253 -8.03 1.20 14.18
N PHE A 254 -7.52 0.00 14.46
CA PHE A 254 -6.10 -0.27 14.62
C PHE A 254 -5.59 -1.13 13.46
N SER A 255 -4.45 -0.76 12.86
CA SER A 255 -3.79 -1.50 11.77
C SER A 255 -2.31 -1.79 12.09
N LEU A 256 -1.57 -2.41 11.16
CA LEU A 256 -0.14 -2.72 11.31
C LEU A 256 0.70 -2.16 10.15
N GLY A 257 1.59 -1.20 10.44
CA GLY A 257 2.67 -0.78 9.53
C GLY A 257 2.44 0.46 8.66
N GLU A 258 1.21 0.78 8.23
CA GLU A 258 0.96 1.94 7.35
C GLU A 258 1.20 3.30 8.03
N LYS A 259 1.04 3.35 9.35
CA LYS A 259 1.14 4.59 10.14
C LYS A 259 2.04 4.39 11.36
N ILE A 260 3.10 5.20 11.44
CA ILE A 260 4.15 5.05 12.45
C ILE A 260 3.89 5.95 13.67
N ILE A 261 3.39 7.17 13.45
CA ILE A 261 3.04 8.11 14.53
C ILE A 261 1.54 8.35 14.52
N ASN A 262 0.91 8.20 15.69
CA ASN A 262 -0.49 8.55 15.90
C ASN A 262 -0.60 9.89 16.59
N LYS A 263 -1.69 10.61 16.30
CA LYS A 263 -2.06 11.86 16.94
C LYS A 263 -3.42 11.76 17.62
N VAL A 264 -3.63 12.58 18.65
CA VAL A 264 -4.95 12.76 19.28
C VAL A 264 -5.97 13.16 18.22
N GLY A 265 -7.14 12.52 18.24
CA GLY A 265 -8.21 12.71 17.26
C GLY A 265 -8.13 11.83 16.01
N ASP A 266 -7.02 11.12 15.81
CA ASP A 266 -6.92 10.15 14.71
C ASP A 266 -7.92 9.02 14.86
N LYS A 267 -8.59 8.67 13.76
CA LYS A 267 -9.47 7.49 13.69
C LYS A 267 -8.75 6.22 13.27
N HIS A 268 -7.70 6.36 12.45
CA HIS A 268 -6.80 5.29 12.05
C HIS A 268 -5.57 5.32 12.94
N ILE A 269 -5.40 4.26 13.73
CA ILE A 269 -4.26 4.09 14.63
C ILE A 269 -3.34 3.02 14.04
N GLY A 270 -2.10 3.40 13.73
CA GLY A 270 -1.08 2.45 13.29
C GLY A 270 -0.27 1.91 14.47
N ARG A 271 0.16 0.66 14.37
CA ARG A 271 0.87 -0.05 15.44
C ARG A 271 2.12 -0.74 14.91
N LEU A 272 3.13 -0.84 15.75
CA LEU A 272 4.28 -1.70 15.52
C LEU A 272 3.92 -3.13 15.94
N LEU A 273 4.13 -4.10 15.06
CA LEU A 273 4.00 -5.53 15.39
C LEU A 273 5.26 -5.99 16.11
N LEU A 274 5.12 -6.57 17.30
CA LEU A 274 6.23 -7.07 18.10
C LEU A 274 6.33 -8.58 17.96
N ASN A 275 7.56 -9.07 17.81
CA ASN A 275 7.86 -10.49 17.75
C ASN A 275 9.22 -10.81 18.37
N ALA A 276 9.58 -12.10 18.40
CA ALA A 276 10.81 -12.56 19.03
C ALA A 276 12.10 -11.97 18.41
N GLU A 277 12.04 -11.51 17.16
CA GLU A 277 13.16 -10.92 16.42
C GLU A 277 13.20 -9.38 16.53
N THR A 278 12.15 -8.76 17.07
CA THR A 278 12.07 -7.30 17.18
C THR A 278 13.02 -6.82 18.26
N ASP A 279 14.04 -6.06 17.88
CA ASP A 279 14.99 -5.47 18.82
C ASP A 279 14.53 -4.11 19.37
N LEU A 280 15.18 -3.66 20.44
CA LEU A 280 14.85 -2.39 21.10
C LEU A 280 15.14 -1.17 20.22
N ASN A 281 16.06 -1.27 19.25
CA ASN A 281 16.34 -0.18 18.30
C ASN A 281 15.16 0.01 17.35
N THR A 282 14.55 -1.07 16.89
CA THR A 282 13.35 -1.04 16.06
C THR A 282 12.19 -0.38 16.81
N VAL A 283 12.00 -0.77 18.09
CA VAL A 283 11.00 -0.13 18.97
C VAL A 283 11.27 1.37 19.13
N LYS A 284 12.53 1.73 19.39
CA LYS A 284 12.94 3.13 19.54
C LYS A 284 12.70 3.94 18.26
N ASN A 285 13.14 3.44 17.10
CA ASN A 285 12.98 4.12 15.81
C ASN A 285 11.50 4.35 15.49
N TYR A 286 10.66 3.33 15.74
CA TYR A 286 9.21 3.46 15.60
C TYR A 286 8.63 4.55 16.53
N LEU A 287 8.98 4.52 17.82
CA LEU A 287 8.46 5.49 18.80
C LEU A 287 8.97 6.92 18.57
N ASP A 288 10.16 7.07 18.00
CA ASP A 288 10.71 8.37 17.59
C ASP A 288 10.09 8.90 16.30
N GLY A 289 9.35 8.05 15.57
CA GLY A 289 8.74 8.40 14.30
C GLY A 289 9.69 8.34 13.11
N ILE A 290 10.76 7.56 13.21
CA ILE A 290 11.73 7.36 12.15
C ILE A 290 11.12 6.36 11.16
N ASP A 291 10.70 6.88 10.01
CA ASP A 291 10.20 6.09 8.89
C ASP A 291 11.37 5.67 7.97
N GLU A 292 11.89 4.47 8.20
CA GLU A 292 12.92 3.87 7.34
C GLU A 292 12.37 3.44 5.96
N SER A 293 11.05 3.58 5.71
CA SER A 293 10.38 3.17 4.47
C SER A 293 10.46 4.18 3.32
N LYS A 294 11.13 5.33 3.50
CA LYS A 294 11.59 6.22 2.40
C LYS A 294 12.66 5.49 1.57
N GLN A 295 12.23 4.46 0.86
CA GLN A 295 13.08 3.47 0.25
C GLN A 295 13.29 3.77 -1.23
N ILE A 296 14.54 3.58 -1.63
CA ILE A 296 14.98 3.44 -3.01
C ILE A 296 14.05 2.50 -3.79
N GLN A 297 13.57 2.94 -4.95
CA GLN A 297 12.76 2.10 -5.83
C GLN A 297 13.63 1.37 -6.86
N ARG A 298 13.50 0.04 -6.89
CA ARG A 298 14.03 -0.87 -7.91
C ARG A 298 12.84 -1.55 -8.55
N VAL A 299 12.49 -1.11 -9.74
CA VAL A 299 11.25 -1.50 -10.41
C VAL A 299 11.52 -2.46 -11.56
N LEU A 300 10.77 -3.56 -11.61
CA LEU A 300 10.68 -4.41 -12.80
C LEU A 300 9.27 -4.31 -13.36
N HIS A 301 9.16 -4.07 -14.66
CA HIS A 301 7.89 -4.19 -15.37
C HIS A 301 7.72 -5.61 -15.87
N VAL A 302 6.59 -6.22 -15.55
CA VAL A 302 6.28 -7.62 -15.87
C VAL A 302 4.96 -7.71 -16.62
N ASP A 303 5.05 -8.25 -17.84
CA ASP A 303 3.89 -8.54 -18.69
C ASP A 303 3.25 -9.85 -18.27
N LEU A 304 1.96 -9.82 -17.94
CA LEU A 304 1.19 -11.03 -17.68
C LEU A 304 0.91 -11.81 -18.97
N ASP A 305 1.01 -11.16 -20.13
CA ASP A 305 1.01 -11.84 -21.43
C ASP A 305 2.15 -12.87 -21.55
N TYR A 306 3.29 -12.68 -20.87
CA TYR A 306 4.37 -13.69 -20.81
C TYR A 306 4.11 -14.80 -19.79
N VAL A 307 3.26 -14.56 -18.79
CA VAL A 307 2.89 -15.58 -17.81
C VAL A 307 1.80 -16.48 -18.37
N TYR A 308 0.80 -15.86 -19.02
CA TYR A 308 -0.36 -16.53 -19.59
C TYR A 308 0.04 -17.65 -20.55
N ASP A 309 -0.62 -18.79 -20.39
CA ASP A 309 -0.57 -19.91 -21.33
C ASP A 309 -1.95 -20.59 -21.33
N ALA A 310 -2.38 -21.10 -22.48
CA ALA A 310 -3.62 -21.85 -22.57
C ALA A 310 -3.52 -23.18 -21.79
N ASP A 311 -2.32 -23.78 -21.70
CA ASP A 311 -2.03 -24.90 -20.82
C ASP A 311 -1.75 -24.40 -19.40
N LYS A 312 -2.67 -24.70 -18.47
CA LYS A 312 -2.54 -24.31 -17.05
C LYS A 312 -1.30 -24.90 -16.37
N ALA A 313 -0.77 -26.03 -16.83
CA ALA A 313 0.47 -26.58 -16.30
C ALA A 313 1.69 -25.76 -16.75
N GLN A 314 1.71 -25.29 -18.00
CA GLN A 314 2.77 -24.40 -18.49
C GLN A 314 2.67 -23.00 -17.86
N GLN A 315 1.47 -22.47 -17.72
CA GLN A 315 1.22 -21.20 -17.02
C GLN A 315 1.73 -21.24 -15.57
N ALA A 316 1.50 -22.34 -14.85
CA ALA A 316 2.04 -22.53 -13.50
C ALA A 316 3.58 -22.51 -13.48
N LYS A 317 4.24 -23.15 -14.46
CA LYS A 317 5.71 -23.11 -14.59
C LYS A 317 6.22 -21.70 -14.89
N ASN A 318 5.52 -20.94 -15.75
CA ASN A 318 5.87 -19.56 -16.06
C ASN A 318 5.78 -18.70 -14.79
N LEU A 319 4.71 -18.86 -14.01
CA LEU A 319 4.54 -18.17 -12.73
C LEU A 319 5.65 -18.53 -11.74
N ASP A 320 6.00 -19.80 -11.59
CA ASP A 320 7.09 -20.20 -10.68
C ASP A 320 8.43 -19.59 -11.10
N LYS A 321 8.74 -19.52 -12.40
CA LYS A 321 9.93 -18.82 -12.91
C LYS A 321 9.91 -17.33 -12.58
N LEU A 322 8.77 -16.66 -12.72
CA LEU A 322 8.61 -15.26 -12.36
C LEU A 322 8.87 -15.05 -10.86
N ILE A 323 8.21 -15.82 -9.99
CA ILE A 323 8.38 -15.69 -8.54
C ILE A 323 9.84 -15.95 -8.13
N ASP A 324 10.49 -17.01 -8.65
CA ASP A 324 11.91 -17.30 -8.39
C ASP A 324 12.81 -16.14 -8.81
N ARG A 325 12.59 -15.60 -10.02
CA ARG A 325 13.39 -14.49 -10.53
C ARG A 325 13.26 -13.26 -9.64
N ILE A 326 12.04 -12.84 -9.32
CA ILE A 326 11.79 -11.63 -8.50
C ILE A 326 12.37 -11.81 -7.09
N TYR A 327 12.12 -12.96 -6.44
CA TYR A 327 12.67 -13.28 -5.12
C TYR A 327 14.20 -13.21 -5.10
N ARG A 328 14.84 -13.78 -6.12
CA ARG A 328 16.32 -13.81 -6.22
C ARG A 328 16.91 -12.45 -6.60
N TYR A 329 16.15 -11.56 -7.22
CA TYR A 329 16.69 -10.29 -7.73
C TYR A 329 17.00 -9.30 -6.60
N GLY A 330 16.14 -9.20 -5.59
CA GLY A 330 16.26 -8.18 -4.54
C GLY A 330 15.78 -6.79 -4.98
N VAL A 331 14.75 -6.76 -5.82
CA VAL A 331 14.03 -5.55 -6.23
C VAL A 331 13.02 -5.15 -5.16
N THR A 332 12.54 -3.90 -5.19
CA THR A 332 11.56 -3.42 -4.20
C THR A 332 10.14 -3.44 -4.72
N THR A 333 9.96 -3.27 -6.03
CA THR A 333 8.64 -3.09 -6.65
C THR A 333 8.56 -3.79 -8.00
N VAL A 334 7.39 -4.35 -8.30
CA VAL A 334 7.00 -4.86 -9.62
C VAL A 334 5.84 -4.02 -10.14
N TYR A 335 5.98 -3.48 -11.34
CA TYR A 335 4.87 -2.91 -12.10
C TYR A 335 4.28 -4.04 -12.94
N LEU A 336 3.14 -4.57 -12.49
CA LEU A 336 2.53 -5.79 -13.02
C LEU A 336 1.38 -5.41 -13.96
N GLN A 337 1.51 -5.80 -15.22
CA GLN A 337 0.48 -5.58 -16.24
C GLN A 337 -0.85 -6.21 -15.80
N ALA A 338 -1.92 -5.42 -15.71
CA ALA A 338 -3.25 -5.91 -15.31
C ALA A 338 -4.22 -6.11 -16.50
N PHE A 339 -3.78 -5.72 -17.69
CA PHE A 339 -4.48 -5.86 -18.97
C PHE A 339 -3.74 -6.83 -19.89
N SER A 340 -4.40 -7.27 -20.97
CA SER A 340 -3.79 -8.09 -22.01
C SER A 340 -3.73 -7.32 -23.31
N ASP A 341 -2.56 -7.36 -23.93
CA ASP A 341 -2.22 -6.72 -25.20
C ASP A 341 -1.26 -7.65 -25.97
N PRO A 342 -1.76 -8.77 -26.51
CA PRO A 342 -0.91 -9.79 -27.15
C PRO A 342 -0.38 -9.37 -28.52
N ASP A 343 -1.01 -8.41 -29.20
CA ASP A 343 -0.56 -7.87 -30.48
C ASP A 343 0.37 -6.66 -30.32
N GLY A 344 0.48 -6.12 -29.10
CA GLY A 344 1.46 -5.12 -28.72
C GLY A 344 1.14 -3.74 -29.30
N ASP A 345 -0.14 -3.45 -29.53
CA ASP A 345 -0.58 -2.16 -30.07
C ASP A 345 -0.80 -1.10 -28.98
N GLY A 346 -0.63 -1.49 -27.70
CA GLY A 346 -0.77 -0.66 -26.51
C GLY A 346 -2.22 -0.46 -26.06
N VAL A 347 -3.17 -1.21 -26.61
CA VAL A 347 -4.59 -1.12 -26.29
C VAL A 347 -5.04 -2.38 -25.56
N ALA A 348 -5.75 -2.22 -24.44
CA ALA A 348 -6.28 -3.36 -23.70
C ALA A 348 -7.44 -4.03 -24.46
N ASP A 349 -7.19 -5.21 -25.00
CA ASP A 349 -8.17 -6.11 -25.61
C ASP A 349 -9.01 -6.88 -24.58
N ALA A 350 -8.37 -7.19 -23.45
CA ALA A 350 -8.93 -7.97 -22.36
C ALA A 350 -8.21 -7.62 -21.05
N LEU A 351 -8.74 -8.12 -19.93
CA LEU A 351 -8.17 -7.89 -18.60
C LEU A 351 -7.82 -9.21 -17.91
N TYR A 352 -6.87 -9.14 -16.97
CA TYR A 352 -6.43 -10.29 -16.17
C TYR A 352 -7.15 -10.41 -14.81
N PHE A 353 -8.28 -9.72 -14.68
CA PHE A 353 -9.15 -9.71 -13.51
C PHE A 353 -10.63 -9.55 -13.94
N PRO A 354 -11.58 -10.02 -13.11
CA PRO A 354 -13.01 -9.88 -13.41
C PRO A 354 -13.43 -8.41 -13.49
N ASN A 355 -14.22 -8.06 -14.49
CA ASN A 355 -14.75 -6.72 -14.71
C ASN A 355 -16.05 -6.76 -15.53
N LYS A 356 -16.74 -5.63 -15.66
CA LYS A 356 -18.04 -5.56 -16.35
C LYS A 356 -17.99 -5.31 -17.86
N TYR A 357 -16.89 -4.81 -18.42
CA TYR A 357 -16.90 -4.18 -19.76
C TYR A 357 -15.97 -4.83 -20.79
N LEU A 358 -14.86 -5.41 -20.37
CA LEU A 358 -13.89 -6.08 -21.22
C LEU A 358 -13.88 -7.59 -20.96
N PRO A 359 -13.56 -8.41 -21.97
CA PRO A 359 -13.33 -9.84 -21.76
C PRO A 359 -12.26 -10.06 -20.68
N VAL A 360 -12.45 -11.12 -19.89
CA VAL A 360 -11.42 -11.59 -18.97
C VAL A 360 -10.62 -12.66 -19.70
N ARG A 361 -9.35 -12.38 -20.03
CA ARG A 361 -8.50 -13.36 -20.70
C ARG A 361 -8.21 -14.55 -19.79
N ASP A 362 -7.86 -14.24 -18.54
CA ASP A 362 -7.70 -15.21 -17.46
C ASP A 362 -7.74 -14.48 -16.12
N ASP A 363 -8.22 -15.13 -15.07
CA ASP A 363 -8.32 -14.52 -13.73
C ASP A 363 -7.07 -14.83 -12.90
N ILE A 364 -5.98 -14.11 -13.19
CA ILE A 364 -4.65 -14.39 -12.64
C ILE A 364 -3.96 -13.20 -11.98
N PHE A 365 -4.36 -11.96 -12.30
CA PHE A 365 -3.70 -10.77 -11.75
C PHE A 365 -3.69 -10.79 -10.22
N GLY A 366 -4.84 -11.04 -9.59
CA GLY A 366 -4.97 -11.05 -8.12
C GLY A 366 -4.10 -12.14 -7.46
N ARG A 367 -4.04 -13.34 -8.06
CA ARG A 367 -3.19 -14.44 -7.57
C ARG A 367 -1.71 -14.08 -7.66
N ILE A 368 -1.26 -13.57 -8.81
CA ILE A 368 0.15 -13.30 -9.07
C ILE A 368 0.61 -12.13 -8.22
N ALA A 369 -0.19 -11.06 -8.14
CA ALA A 369 0.08 -9.92 -7.27
C ALA A 369 0.25 -10.35 -5.81
N TRP A 370 -0.63 -11.21 -5.29
CA TRP A 370 -0.51 -11.71 -3.92
C TRP A 370 0.74 -12.57 -3.72
N GLN A 371 1.04 -13.49 -4.64
CA GLN A 371 2.23 -14.34 -4.53
C GLN A 371 3.54 -13.56 -4.61
N LEU A 372 3.62 -12.52 -5.44
CA LEU A 372 4.78 -11.63 -5.48
C LEU A 372 4.96 -10.92 -4.13
N GLN A 373 3.89 -10.39 -3.55
CA GLN A 373 3.93 -9.75 -2.23
C GLN A 373 4.37 -10.72 -1.13
N THR A 374 3.73 -11.90 -1.02
CA THR A 374 3.93 -12.80 0.12
C THR A 374 5.13 -13.74 -0.02
N ARG A 375 5.54 -14.10 -1.25
CA ARG A 375 6.66 -15.03 -1.49
C ARG A 375 7.94 -14.31 -1.91
N ALA A 376 7.83 -13.25 -2.70
CA ALA A 376 9.00 -12.50 -3.16
C ALA A 376 9.28 -11.24 -2.32
N GLY A 377 8.35 -10.80 -1.48
CA GLY A 377 8.54 -9.67 -0.57
C GLY A 377 8.57 -8.31 -1.27
N VAL A 378 8.00 -8.20 -2.47
CA VAL A 378 8.00 -6.97 -3.27
C VAL A 378 6.65 -6.25 -3.21
N LYS A 379 6.68 -4.93 -3.39
CA LYS A 379 5.47 -4.16 -3.68
C LYS A 379 5.02 -4.46 -5.11
N VAL A 380 3.71 -4.56 -5.34
CA VAL A 380 3.11 -4.74 -6.67
C VAL A 380 2.28 -3.51 -6.98
N TYR A 381 2.57 -2.85 -8.10
CA TYR A 381 1.71 -1.80 -8.64
C TYR A 381 0.94 -2.41 -9.80
N ALA A 382 -0.38 -2.25 -9.80
CA ALA A 382 -1.18 -2.60 -10.95
C ALA A 382 -0.87 -1.60 -12.07
N TRP A 383 -0.31 -2.06 -13.17
CA TRP A 383 -0.11 -1.26 -14.37
C TRP A 383 -1.38 -1.33 -15.23
N MET A 384 -2.02 -0.17 -15.39
CA MET A 384 -3.33 -0.03 -16.04
C MET A 384 -3.33 1.09 -17.09
N PRO A 385 -4.01 0.88 -18.24
CA PRO A 385 -4.32 1.95 -19.19
C PRO A 385 -5.21 3.01 -18.54
N VAL A 386 -5.04 4.26 -18.94
CA VAL A 386 -5.93 5.36 -18.51
C VAL A 386 -7.11 5.51 -19.48
N LEU A 387 -6.85 5.38 -20.78
CA LEU A 387 -7.79 5.62 -21.88
C LEU A 387 -7.83 4.48 -22.91
N ALA A 388 -6.75 3.72 -23.08
CA ALA A 388 -6.54 2.74 -24.14
C ALA A 388 -7.21 1.40 -23.82
N PHE A 389 -8.55 1.40 -23.91
CA PHE A 389 -9.40 0.22 -23.77
C PHE A 389 -10.18 -0.02 -25.07
N ASP A 390 -10.08 -1.21 -25.66
CA ASP A 390 -10.90 -1.54 -26.85
C ASP A 390 -12.32 -1.95 -26.44
N LEU A 391 -13.19 -0.95 -26.34
CA LEU A 391 -14.60 -1.15 -26.05
C LEU A 391 -15.48 -1.33 -27.29
N ARG A 392 -14.91 -1.28 -28.51
CA ARG A 392 -15.71 -1.23 -29.77
C ARG A 392 -16.68 -2.39 -29.91
N LYS A 393 -16.33 -3.57 -29.37
CA LYS A 393 -17.17 -4.79 -29.43
C LYS A 393 -18.26 -4.81 -28.36
N ASN A 394 -18.04 -4.18 -27.20
CA ASN A 394 -18.85 -4.39 -25.99
C ASN A 394 -19.68 -3.17 -25.59
N VAL A 395 -19.27 -1.96 -25.98
CA VAL A 395 -19.95 -0.70 -25.65
C VAL A 395 -20.09 0.12 -26.94
N LYS A 396 -21.29 0.13 -27.53
CA LYS A 396 -21.53 0.78 -28.82
C LYS A 396 -21.41 2.30 -28.77
N GLU A 397 -21.73 2.88 -27.62
CA GLU A 397 -21.73 4.31 -27.36
C GLU A 397 -20.36 4.83 -26.89
N ALA A 398 -19.34 3.97 -26.82
CA ALA A 398 -18.00 4.40 -26.44
C ALA A 398 -17.43 5.39 -27.47
N GLU A 399 -17.03 6.56 -26.99
CA GLU A 399 -16.43 7.62 -27.83
C GLU A 399 -14.91 7.57 -27.75
N TYR A 400 -14.23 7.68 -28.87
CA TYR A 400 -12.78 7.68 -28.92
C TYR A 400 -12.25 9.08 -29.17
N VAL A 401 -11.01 9.34 -28.75
CA VAL A 401 -10.28 10.56 -29.10
C VAL A 401 -10.19 10.65 -30.62
N ILE A 402 -10.49 11.84 -31.15
CA ILE A 402 -10.49 12.14 -32.58
C ILE A 402 -9.41 13.17 -32.88
N ASP A 403 -8.63 12.91 -33.92
CA ASP A 403 -7.73 13.89 -34.52
C ASP A 403 -8.56 14.84 -35.40
N SER A 404 -8.57 16.13 -35.06
CA SER A 404 -9.40 17.14 -35.70
C SER A 404 -9.13 17.32 -37.19
N ARG A 405 -7.91 17.00 -37.65
CA ARG A 405 -7.52 17.12 -39.07
C ARG A 405 -8.14 16.02 -39.92
N THR A 406 -8.39 14.85 -39.32
CA THR A 406 -8.87 13.66 -40.03
C THR A 406 -10.32 13.32 -39.70
N GLY A 407 -10.85 13.82 -38.58
CA GLY A 407 -12.16 13.47 -38.05
C GLY A 407 -12.26 12.00 -37.59
N LYS A 408 -11.11 11.33 -37.38
CA LYS A 408 -11.03 9.93 -36.95
C LYS A 408 -9.98 9.75 -35.84
N PRO A 409 -10.01 8.63 -35.08
CA PRO A 409 -8.91 8.29 -34.20
C PRO A 409 -7.59 8.17 -34.98
N SER A 410 -6.50 8.59 -34.35
CA SER A 410 -5.16 8.46 -34.93
C SER A 410 -4.81 6.98 -35.17
N THR A 411 -4.21 6.68 -36.32
CA THR A 411 -3.68 5.34 -36.64
C THR A 411 -2.24 5.16 -36.19
N LYS A 412 -1.62 6.19 -35.59
CA LYS A 412 -0.22 6.21 -35.14
C LYS A 412 -0.08 6.24 -33.62
N ALA A 413 -1.19 6.42 -32.91
CA ALA A 413 -1.26 6.46 -31.45
C ALA A 413 -2.21 5.38 -30.96
N TYR A 414 -2.17 5.10 -29.66
CA TYR A 414 -3.12 4.20 -29.00
C TYR A 414 -4.57 4.59 -29.31
N LEU A 415 -5.44 3.59 -29.48
CA LEU A 415 -6.87 3.80 -29.56
C LEU A 415 -7.40 4.19 -28.17
N ARG A 416 -7.52 5.50 -27.92
CA ARG A 416 -7.86 6.07 -26.60
C ARG A 416 -9.33 6.46 -26.55
N LEU A 417 -10.01 6.09 -25.47
CA LEU A 417 -11.33 6.62 -25.14
C LEU A 417 -11.23 8.13 -24.87
N SER A 418 -12.25 8.88 -25.29
CA SER A 418 -12.31 10.32 -25.02
C SER A 418 -12.47 10.57 -23.51
N PRO A 419 -11.55 11.30 -22.86
CA PRO A 419 -11.67 11.65 -21.44
C PRO A 419 -12.78 12.68 -21.18
N TYR A 420 -13.31 13.30 -22.24
CA TYR A 420 -14.36 14.32 -22.18
C TYR A 420 -15.77 13.73 -22.22
N ASN A 421 -15.90 12.44 -22.53
CA ASN A 421 -17.17 11.73 -22.48
C ASN A 421 -17.41 11.16 -21.07
N LYS A 422 -18.50 11.59 -20.42
CA LYS A 422 -18.83 11.16 -19.05
C LYS A 422 -19.06 9.66 -18.92
N GLN A 423 -19.68 9.03 -19.92
CA GLN A 423 -19.95 7.59 -19.89
C GLN A 423 -18.64 6.80 -19.95
N ASN A 424 -17.68 7.19 -20.79
CA ASN A 424 -16.34 6.59 -20.82
C ASN A 424 -15.66 6.68 -19.46
N VAL A 425 -15.68 7.86 -18.83
CA VAL A 425 -15.07 8.06 -17.51
C VAL A 425 -15.69 7.14 -16.45
N GLU A 426 -17.01 6.99 -16.43
CA GLU A 426 -17.68 6.06 -15.49
C GLU A 426 -17.37 4.59 -15.78
N ILE A 427 -17.23 4.20 -17.06
CA ILE A 427 -16.79 2.86 -17.45
C ILE A 427 -15.39 2.57 -16.91
N ILE A 428 -14.43 3.47 -17.16
CA ILE A 428 -13.04 3.29 -16.70
C ILE A 428 -12.97 3.28 -15.18
N LYS A 429 -13.69 4.18 -14.49
CA LYS A 429 -13.80 4.15 -13.02
C LYS A 429 -14.36 2.81 -12.51
N SER A 430 -15.37 2.25 -13.17
CA SER A 430 -15.89 0.94 -12.79
C SER A 430 -14.87 -0.18 -12.98
N ILE A 431 -14.05 -0.14 -14.05
CA ILE A 431 -12.97 -1.11 -14.26
C ILE A 431 -11.93 -1.00 -13.13
N TYR A 432 -11.54 0.21 -12.75
CA TYR A 432 -10.62 0.43 -11.62
C TYR A 432 -11.24 -0.04 -10.29
N ASN A 433 -12.51 0.24 -10.01
CA ASN A 433 -13.19 -0.29 -8.82
C ASN A 433 -13.22 -1.83 -8.81
N ASP A 434 -13.52 -2.46 -9.94
CA ASP A 434 -13.53 -3.92 -10.06
C ASP A 434 -12.11 -4.49 -9.78
N LEU A 435 -11.05 -3.84 -10.28
CA LEU A 435 -9.66 -4.22 -9.99
C LEU A 435 -9.37 -4.27 -8.48
N SER A 436 -9.72 -3.23 -7.72
CA SER A 436 -9.46 -3.21 -6.27
C SER A 436 -10.40 -4.12 -5.49
N PHE A 437 -11.58 -4.45 -6.01
CA PHE A 437 -12.48 -5.42 -5.41
C PHE A 437 -11.90 -6.85 -5.51
N TYR A 438 -11.51 -7.30 -6.71
CA TYR A 438 -11.07 -8.68 -6.95
C TYR A 438 -9.58 -8.94 -6.64
N ALA A 439 -8.72 -7.93 -6.71
CA ALA A 439 -7.27 -8.08 -6.50
C ALA A 439 -6.76 -7.23 -5.32
N LYS A 440 -5.57 -7.58 -4.81
CA LYS A 440 -4.91 -6.87 -3.71
C LYS A 440 -3.45 -6.59 -4.07
N PHE A 441 -3.08 -5.32 -4.04
CA PHE A 441 -1.81 -4.77 -4.53
C PHE A 441 -1.47 -3.48 -3.77
N ASN A 442 -0.31 -2.88 -4.03
CA ASN A 442 0.28 -1.82 -3.20
C ASN A 442 0.26 -0.43 -3.86
N GLY A 443 0.04 -0.35 -5.18
CA GLY A 443 -0.03 0.92 -5.89
C GLY A 443 -0.62 0.79 -7.29
N ILE A 444 -0.75 1.91 -7.98
CA ILE A 444 -1.20 1.97 -9.37
C ILE A 444 -0.11 2.64 -10.22
N LEU A 445 0.21 2.05 -11.36
CA LEU A 445 0.94 2.72 -12.44
C LEU A 445 -0.06 3.09 -13.52
N PHE A 446 -0.21 4.39 -13.77
CA PHE A 446 -0.91 4.91 -14.92
C PHE A 446 0.00 4.81 -16.15
N HIS A 447 -0.47 4.06 -17.14
CA HIS A 447 0.21 3.87 -18.41
C HIS A 447 0.40 5.20 -19.17
N ASP A 448 1.32 5.19 -20.13
CA ASP A 448 1.70 6.36 -20.93
C ASP A 448 0.68 6.72 -22.01
N ASP A 449 -0.41 5.97 -22.14
CA ASP A 449 -1.54 6.29 -23.03
C ASP A 449 -2.33 7.54 -22.61
N ALA A 450 -2.12 8.03 -21.39
CA ALA A 450 -2.64 9.31 -20.90
C ALA A 450 -1.88 10.51 -21.51
N PHE A 451 -2.08 10.75 -22.80
CA PHE A 451 -1.65 11.95 -23.51
C PHE A 451 -2.74 12.41 -24.48
N LEU A 452 -2.65 13.67 -24.92
CA LEU A 452 -3.45 14.24 -26.01
C LEU A 452 -2.56 15.07 -26.91
N THR A 453 -2.65 14.85 -28.22
CA THR A 453 -1.89 15.66 -29.20
C THR A 453 -2.44 17.09 -29.29
N ASP A 454 -1.72 17.95 -30.00
CA ASP A 454 -2.12 19.30 -30.36
C ASP A 454 -3.41 19.36 -31.19
N PHE A 455 -3.74 18.27 -31.90
CA PHE A 455 -4.95 18.12 -32.72
C PHE A 455 -6.07 17.31 -32.04
N GLU A 456 -5.92 17.01 -30.75
CA GLU A 456 -6.87 16.22 -29.97
C GLU A 456 -7.38 17.00 -28.75
N GLY A 457 -8.69 16.95 -28.50
CA GLY A 457 -9.32 17.70 -27.43
C GLY A 457 -9.46 19.19 -27.75
N ALA A 458 -9.16 20.07 -26.79
CA ALA A 458 -9.21 21.52 -26.99
C ALA A 458 -7.97 22.02 -27.77
N GLU A 459 -8.19 22.65 -28.92
CA GLU A 459 -7.14 23.23 -29.77
C GLU A 459 -6.68 24.60 -29.24
N GLY A 460 -5.36 24.83 -29.25
CA GLY A 460 -4.73 26.08 -28.80
C GLY A 460 -3.99 26.81 -29.91
N ASN A 461 -3.74 28.12 -29.73
CA ASN A 461 -2.84 28.86 -30.62
C ASN A 461 -1.39 28.52 -30.28
N HIS A 462 -0.67 27.91 -31.20
CA HIS A 462 0.72 27.53 -31.02
C HIS A 462 1.66 28.73 -31.24
N ALA A 463 2.47 29.04 -30.23
CA ALA A 463 3.57 30.00 -30.33
C ALA A 463 4.86 29.31 -29.90
N GLU A 464 5.92 29.46 -30.69
CA GLU A 464 7.21 28.80 -30.42
C GLU A 464 7.79 29.24 -29.06
N GLY A 465 8.15 28.27 -28.22
CA GLY A 465 8.71 28.50 -26.89
C GLY A 465 7.67 28.83 -25.81
N MET A 466 6.38 28.77 -26.12
CA MET A 466 5.30 29.01 -25.16
C MET A 466 4.22 27.93 -25.23
N VAL A 467 4.01 27.22 -24.12
CA VAL A 467 2.91 26.25 -23.98
C VAL A 467 1.57 26.98 -23.80
N SER A 468 0.63 26.67 -24.68
CA SER A 468 -0.72 27.22 -24.77
C SER A 468 -1.55 26.92 -23.51
N PRO A 469 -2.49 27.81 -23.14
CA PRO A 469 -3.43 27.54 -22.05
C PRO A 469 -4.21 26.24 -22.25
N GLN A 470 -4.53 25.89 -23.49
CA GLN A 470 -5.27 24.67 -23.84
C GLN A 470 -4.43 23.41 -23.59
N ALA A 471 -3.15 23.40 -23.96
CA ALA A 471 -2.25 22.29 -23.63
C ALA A 471 -2.13 22.07 -22.11
N LYS A 472 -1.96 23.15 -21.34
CA LYS A 472 -1.95 23.08 -19.87
C LYS A 472 -3.26 22.55 -19.32
N GLN A 473 -4.40 22.97 -19.89
CA GLN A 473 -5.71 22.47 -19.49
C GLN A 473 -5.84 20.97 -19.79
N LYS A 474 -5.43 20.50 -20.97
CA LYS A 474 -5.39 19.05 -21.30
C LYS A 474 -4.55 18.28 -20.28
N THR A 475 -3.38 18.80 -19.88
CA THR A 475 -2.55 18.21 -18.81
C THR A 475 -3.34 18.09 -17.50
N GLN A 476 -4.06 19.14 -17.09
CA GLN A 476 -4.89 19.12 -15.88
C GLN A 476 -6.09 18.17 -16.00
N ASP A 477 -6.75 18.10 -17.14
CA ASP A 477 -7.89 17.21 -17.37
C ASP A 477 -7.49 15.74 -17.20
N LEU A 478 -6.33 15.35 -17.77
CA LEU A 478 -5.80 13.99 -17.63
C LEU A 478 -5.39 13.67 -16.18
N ILE A 479 -4.83 14.65 -15.45
CA ILE A 479 -4.54 14.50 -14.02
C ILE A 479 -5.83 14.37 -13.20
N GLN A 480 -6.85 15.17 -13.51
CA GLN A 480 -8.14 15.07 -12.85
C GLN A 480 -8.78 13.71 -13.10
N LEU A 481 -8.65 13.16 -14.31
CA LEU A 481 -9.11 11.81 -14.63
C LEU A 481 -8.37 10.77 -13.77
N THR A 482 -7.04 10.75 -13.74
CA THR A 482 -6.28 9.78 -12.94
C THR A 482 -6.55 9.92 -11.44
N HIS A 483 -6.87 11.11 -10.94
CA HIS A 483 -7.37 11.29 -9.57
C HIS A 483 -8.74 10.62 -9.36
N GLN A 484 -9.67 10.77 -10.29
CA GLN A 484 -10.96 10.06 -10.24
C GLN A 484 -10.79 8.54 -10.30
N LEU A 485 -9.83 8.05 -11.10
CA LEU A 485 -9.49 6.63 -11.18
C LEU A 485 -8.85 6.13 -9.87
N THR A 486 -7.97 6.94 -9.26
CA THR A 486 -7.42 6.66 -7.93
C THR A 486 -8.53 6.60 -6.88
N ASP A 487 -9.50 7.51 -6.93
CA ASP A 487 -10.65 7.52 -6.04
C ASP A 487 -11.53 6.27 -6.21
N ALA A 488 -11.69 5.79 -7.45
CA ALA A 488 -12.43 4.56 -7.73
C ALA A 488 -11.79 3.31 -7.13
N LEU A 489 -10.47 3.30 -6.91
CA LEU A 489 -9.77 2.20 -6.24
C LEU A 489 -10.04 2.13 -4.74
N LYS A 490 -10.18 3.30 -4.09
CA LYS A 490 -10.16 3.44 -2.62
C LYS A 490 -11.12 2.54 -1.84
N PRO A 491 -12.38 2.31 -2.26
CA PRO A 491 -13.36 1.55 -1.46
C PRO A 491 -12.86 0.16 -1.03
N TYR A 492 -12.18 -0.55 -1.92
CA TYR A 492 -11.74 -1.94 -1.72
C TYR A 492 -10.23 -2.12 -1.74
N PHE A 493 -9.47 -1.03 -1.90
CA PHE A 493 -8.01 -1.08 -1.90
C PHE A 493 -7.45 -1.64 -0.58
N LEU A 494 -6.38 -2.42 -0.67
CA LEU A 494 -5.68 -3.00 0.47
C LEU A 494 -4.98 -1.91 1.29
N ARG A 495 -5.46 -1.65 2.50
CA ARG A 495 -4.81 -0.78 3.49
C ARG A 495 -4.29 -1.57 4.67
N GLY A 496 -3.55 -0.90 5.55
CA GLY A 496 -3.04 -1.48 6.78
C GLY A 496 -1.53 -1.54 6.82
N SER A 497 -0.95 -2.22 5.83
CA SER A 497 0.50 -2.33 5.63
C SER A 497 1.03 -1.36 4.56
N TYR A 498 0.13 -0.82 3.74
CA TYR A 498 0.47 0.05 2.61
C TYR A 498 -0.58 1.14 2.46
N SER A 499 -0.15 2.31 2.01
CA SER A 499 -1.05 3.34 1.48
C SER A 499 -1.10 3.22 -0.04
N LEU A 500 -2.23 3.58 -0.65
CA LEU A 500 -2.36 3.62 -2.10
C LEU A 500 -1.35 4.63 -2.66
N LYS A 501 -0.37 4.13 -3.40
CA LYS A 501 0.63 4.94 -4.09
C LYS A 501 0.34 5.02 -5.57
N THR A 502 0.57 6.18 -6.16
CA THR A 502 0.36 6.41 -7.59
C THR A 502 1.68 6.69 -8.30
N ALA A 503 1.92 5.96 -9.38
CA ALA A 503 2.96 6.24 -10.35
C ALA A 503 2.33 6.59 -11.70
N ARG A 504 3.00 7.44 -12.50
CA ARG A 504 2.57 7.74 -13.88
C ARG A 504 3.77 7.80 -14.81
N ASN A 505 3.68 7.12 -15.95
CA ASN A 505 4.69 7.20 -17.00
C ASN A 505 4.72 8.60 -17.62
N LEU A 506 5.92 9.08 -17.93
CA LEU A 506 6.21 10.35 -18.58
C LEU A 506 7.16 10.12 -19.75
N TYR A 507 6.80 10.61 -20.93
CA TYR A 507 7.69 10.61 -22.09
C TYR A 507 8.89 11.53 -21.84
N ALA A 508 10.10 11.06 -22.15
CA ALA A 508 11.32 11.83 -21.87
C ALA A 508 11.43 13.09 -22.73
N SER A 509 10.81 13.09 -23.92
CA SER A 509 10.72 14.27 -24.80
C SER A 509 10.08 15.49 -24.13
N VAL A 510 9.20 15.32 -23.14
CA VAL A 510 8.62 16.42 -22.34
C VAL A 510 9.69 17.19 -21.55
N ILE A 511 10.80 16.53 -21.22
CA ILE A 511 11.88 17.09 -20.42
C ILE A 511 12.91 17.79 -21.32
N THR A 512 13.14 17.23 -22.51
CA THR A 512 14.18 17.69 -23.45
C THR A 512 13.66 18.72 -24.46
N ASN A 513 12.34 18.84 -24.64
CA ASN A 513 11.71 19.79 -25.55
C ASN A 513 10.63 20.62 -24.83
N GLN A 514 10.84 21.94 -24.76
CA GLN A 514 9.95 22.87 -24.05
C GLN A 514 8.53 22.95 -24.64
N ASN A 515 8.36 22.62 -25.92
CA ASN A 515 7.05 22.65 -26.56
C ASN A 515 6.30 21.31 -26.46
N ALA A 516 6.95 20.24 -25.97
CA ALA A 516 6.37 18.89 -26.02
C ALA A 516 5.10 18.71 -25.18
N GLU A 517 4.85 19.59 -24.21
CA GLU A 517 3.57 19.64 -23.51
C GLU A 517 2.38 19.91 -24.46
N GLU A 518 2.57 20.60 -25.59
CA GLU A 518 1.50 20.87 -26.58
C GLU A 518 0.89 19.60 -27.18
N TRP A 519 1.74 18.61 -27.47
CA TRP A 519 1.36 17.38 -28.17
C TRP A 519 1.42 16.12 -27.30
N LEU A 520 1.80 16.25 -26.02
CA LEU A 520 1.76 15.15 -25.06
C LEU A 520 0.86 15.44 -23.85
N ALA A 521 0.45 16.70 -23.62
CA ALA A 521 -0.36 17.07 -22.46
C ALA A 521 0.21 16.53 -21.14
N GLN A 522 1.53 16.67 -20.99
CA GLN A 522 2.33 16.19 -19.86
C GLN A 522 3.35 17.27 -19.48
N ASN A 523 3.65 17.35 -18.18
CA ASN A 523 4.64 18.28 -17.64
C ASN A 523 5.34 17.67 -16.42
N LEU A 524 6.67 17.58 -16.44
CA LEU A 524 7.44 16.90 -15.38
C LEU A 524 7.11 17.46 -13.99
N LYS A 525 7.17 18.78 -13.81
CA LYS A 525 6.91 19.42 -12.51
C LYS A 525 5.48 19.13 -12.04
N THR A 526 4.52 19.30 -12.94
CA THR A 526 3.11 19.10 -12.60
C THR A 526 2.83 17.65 -12.23
N LEU A 527 3.45 16.67 -12.92
CA LEU A 527 3.33 15.27 -12.53
C LEU A 527 3.97 15.02 -11.15
N THR A 528 5.19 15.52 -10.88
CA THR A 528 5.83 15.31 -9.56
C THR A 528 5.07 15.95 -8.39
N ASP A 529 4.25 16.98 -8.67
CA ASP A 529 3.37 17.61 -7.68
C ASP A 529 2.10 16.78 -7.41
N ASN A 530 1.67 15.91 -8.34
CA ASN A 530 0.40 15.18 -8.27
C ASN A 530 0.53 13.66 -8.03
N TYR A 531 1.69 13.06 -8.30
CA TYR A 531 1.92 11.62 -8.12
C TYR A 531 2.98 11.35 -7.04
N ASP A 532 2.93 10.18 -6.40
CA ASP A 532 4.01 9.72 -5.52
C ASP A 532 5.30 9.46 -6.31
N THR A 533 5.19 9.01 -7.57
CA THR A 533 6.33 8.73 -8.45
C THR A 533 6.02 9.12 -9.90
N THR A 534 6.87 9.92 -10.51
CA THR A 534 6.85 10.14 -11.96
C THR A 534 7.87 9.22 -12.61
N ALA A 535 7.40 8.23 -13.37
CA ALA A 535 8.21 7.24 -14.05
C ALA A 535 8.65 7.80 -15.41
N ILE A 536 9.89 8.27 -15.50
CA ILE A 536 10.46 8.84 -16.71
C ILE A 536 10.88 7.69 -17.62
N MET A 537 10.26 7.58 -18.79
CA MET A 537 10.62 6.58 -19.80
C MET A 537 11.93 7.00 -20.48
N ALA A 538 13.04 6.71 -19.80
CA ALA A 538 14.38 7.08 -20.20
C ALA A 538 14.92 6.07 -21.22
N MET A 539 14.28 6.05 -22.39
CA MET A 539 14.42 5.03 -23.44
C MET A 539 15.03 5.64 -24.71
N PRO A 540 16.37 5.81 -24.77
CA PRO A 540 17.03 6.61 -25.80
C PRO A 540 16.78 6.09 -27.23
N TYR A 541 16.72 4.78 -27.44
CA TYR A 541 16.50 4.20 -28.77
C TYR A 541 15.05 4.28 -29.24
N MET A 542 14.10 4.45 -28.32
CA MET A 542 12.69 4.69 -28.62
C MET A 542 12.41 6.17 -28.87
N GLU A 543 12.94 7.05 -28.03
CA GLU A 543 12.66 8.50 -28.02
C GLU A 543 13.33 9.27 -29.18
N ASN A 544 14.41 8.76 -29.76
CA ASN A 544 15.05 9.39 -30.90
C ASN A 544 14.40 8.94 -32.21
N GLU A 545 14.04 9.88 -33.08
CA GLU A 545 13.39 9.60 -34.38
C GLU A 545 14.28 8.75 -35.29
N GLN A 546 15.58 9.00 -35.26
CA GLN A 546 16.60 8.27 -36.02
C GLN A 546 17.31 7.23 -35.15
N PRO A 547 17.80 6.12 -35.72
CA PRO A 547 18.67 5.20 -35.02
C PRO A 547 19.92 5.93 -34.53
N ILE A 548 20.24 5.75 -33.25
CA ILE A 548 21.43 6.32 -32.61
C ILE A 548 22.39 5.21 -32.20
N SER A 549 23.68 5.54 -32.11
CA SER A 549 24.72 4.69 -31.56
C SER A 549 24.66 4.63 -30.02
N GLN A 550 25.36 3.66 -29.43
CA GLN A 550 25.48 3.52 -27.98
C GLN A 550 26.10 4.76 -27.32
N GLU A 551 27.08 5.40 -27.97
CA GLU A 551 27.68 6.64 -27.46
C GLU A 551 26.68 7.80 -27.48
N GLU A 552 25.93 7.96 -28.57
CA GLU A 552 24.87 8.97 -28.66
C GLU A 552 23.75 8.72 -27.63
N ALA A 553 23.37 7.46 -27.40
CA ALA A 553 22.42 7.08 -26.37
C ALA A 553 22.91 7.45 -24.96
N TYR A 554 24.20 7.21 -24.68
CA TYR A 554 24.82 7.62 -23.41
C TYR A 554 24.83 9.14 -23.23
N GLN A 555 25.21 9.91 -24.26
CA GLN A 555 25.21 11.37 -24.20
C GLN A 555 23.80 11.96 -24.03
N TRP A 556 22.81 11.39 -24.74
CA TRP A 556 21.40 11.74 -24.55
C TRP A 556 20.96 11.53 -23.09
N PHE A 557 21.38 10.40 -22.50
CA PHE A 557 21.03 10.06 -21.12
C PHE A 557 21.69 11.02 -20.11
N VAL A 558 22.94 11.43 -20.34
CA VAL A 558 23.61 12.48 -19.55
C VAL A 558 22.80 13.78 -19.59
N SER A 559 22.38 14.24 -20.78
CA SER A 559 21.57 15.45 -20.93
C SER A 559 20.22 15.34 -20.23
N LEU A 560 19.55 14.17 -20.31
CA LEU A 560 18.29 13.93 -19.63
C LEU A 560 18.43 14.09 -18.11
N ILE A 561 19.46 13.50 -17.50
CA ILE A 561 19.70 13.59 -16.04
C ILE A 561 19.85 15.03 -15.59
N GLU A 562 20.65 15.83 -16.31
CA GLU A 562 20.87 17.23 -15.96
C GLU A 562 19.59 18.06 -16.09
N ASN A 563 18.78 17.80 -17.13
CA ASN A 563 17.48 18.45 -17.27
C ASN A 563 16.49 18.05 -16.16
N VAL A 564 16.47 16.79 -15.72
CA VAL A 564 15.60 16.35 -14.61
C VAL A 564 15.99 17.03 -13.30
N LYS A 565 17.28 17.08 -12.98
CA LYS A 565 17.82 17.71 -11.76
C LYS A 565 17.40 19.17 -11.61
N THR A 566 17.21 19.89 -12.71
CA THR A 566 16.83 21.31 -12.70
C THR A 566 15.32 21.53 -12.60
N GLN A 567 14.51 20.50 -12.84
CA GLN A 567 13.06 20.63 -13.00
C GLN A 567 12.24 19.90 -11.92
N ALA A 568 12.80 18.88 -11.28
CA ALA A 568 12.07 18.04 -10.33
C ALA A 568 12.93 17.56 -9.14
N PRO A 569 12.31 17.33 -7.97
CA PRO A 569 12.97 16.68 -6.85
C PRO A 569 13.26 15.20 -7.17
N LEU A 570 14.51 14.78 -6.93
CA LEU A 570 14.99 13.46 -7.38
C LEU A 570 14.35 12.27 -6.65
N ASP A 571 13.77 12.48 -5.47
CA ASP A 571 13.04 11.47 -4.70
C ASP A 571 11.61 11.24 -5.21
N LYS A 572 11.12 12.08 -6.14
CA LYS A 572 9.81 11.95 -6.81
C LYS A 572 9.87 11.34 -8.20
N VAL A 573 11.07 11.08 -8.73
CA VAL A 573 11.26 10.56 -10.08
C VAL A 573 11.86 9.16 -10.03
N LEU A 574 11.53 8.37 -11.06
CA LEU A 574 12.10 7.06 -11.30
C LEU A 574 12.49 6.99 -12.77
N PHE A 575 13.73 6.57 -13.06
CA PHE A 575 14.18 6.40 -14.44
C PHE A 575 13.92 4.99 -14.92
N GLU A 576 13.19 4.83 -16.02
CA GLU A 576 12.83 3.55 -16.61
C GLU A 576 13.61 3.30 -17.90
N PHE A 577 14.46 2.29 -17.88
CA PHE A 577 15.24 1.90 -19.05
C PHE A 577 14.44 0.96 -19.95
N GLN A 578 14.66 1.06 -21.26
CA GLN A 578 14.31 -0.03 -22.16
C GLN A 578 15.37 -1.14 -22.06
N ALA A 579 14.94 -2.40 -21.92
CA ALA A 579 15.79 -3.59 -21.95
C ALA A 579 15.89 -4.21 -23.36
N VAL A 580 15.02 -3.76 -24.27
CA VAL A 580 14.96 -4.17 -25.68
C VAL A 580 15.00 -2.92 -26.55
N ASN A 581 15.73 -2.96 -27.64
CA ASN A 581 15.64 -1.95 -28.69
C ASN A 581 14.46 -2.28 -29.61
N TRP A 582 13.33 -1.61 -29.39
CA TRP A 582 12.07 -1.85 -30.12
C TRP A 582 12.15 -1.63 -31.64
N ARG A 583 13.11 -0.84 -32.13
CA ARG A 583 13.33 -0.66 -33.59
C ARG A 583 13.97 -1.89 -34.21
N THR A 584 14.88 -2.54 -33.49
CA THR A 584 15.64 -3.70 -33.98
C THR A 584 15.14 -5.04 -33.44
N GLN A 585 14.25 -5.00 -32.44
CA GLN A 585 13.74 -6.15 -31.69
C GLN A 585 14.87 -6.99 -31.03
N LYS A 586 15.99 -6.34 -30.69
CA LYS A 586 17.14 -6.98 -30.05
C LYS A 586 17.26 -6.55 -28.58
N PRO A 587 17.66 -7.45 -27.67
CA PRO A 587 17.98 -7.07 -26.30
C PRO A 587 19.13 -6.06 -26.26
N ILE A 588 19.04 -5.09 -25.35
CA ILE A 588 20.13 -4.17 -25.06
C ILE A 588 21.17 -4.90 -24.19
N PRO A 589 22.47 -4.79 -24.50
CA PRO A 589 23.51 -5.45 -23.71
C PRO A 589 23.47 -5.05 -22.23
N GLU A 590 23.64 -6.00 -21.31
CA GLU A 590 23.63 -5.68 -19.88
C GLU A 590 24.70 -4.66 -19.49
N SER A 591 25.86 -4.67 -20.17
CA SER A 591 26.92 -3.69 -19.95
C SER A 591 26.43 -2.26 -20.13
N GLU A 592 25.59 -2.01 -21.12
CA GLU A 592 25.04 -0.68 -21.41
C GLU A 592 24.02 -0.27 -20.36
N LEU A 593 23.10 -1.16 -19.99
CA LEU A 593 22.14 -0.93 -18.89
C LEU A 593 22.86 -0.61 -17.57
N ILE A 594 23.94 -1.36 -17.27
CA ILE A 594 24.77 -1.16 -16.07
C ILE A 594 25.46 0.21 -16.10
N ASP A 595 25.92 0.67 -17.27
CA ASP A 595 26.57 1.98 -17.38
C ASP A 595 25.57 3.12 -17.15
N TRP A 596 24.33 3.01 -17.63
CA TRP A 596 23.26 3.96 -17.29
C TRP A 596 22.94 3.98 -15.79
N MET A 597 22.88 2.80 -15.15
CA MET A 597 22.66 2.70 -13.69
C MET A 597 23.78 3.36 -12.89
N LYS A 598 25.05 3.11 -13.24
CA LYS A 598 26.20 3.75 -12.60
C LYS A 598 26.16 5.27 -12.79
N LEU A 599 25.73 5.74 -13.96
CA LEU A 599 25.59 7.15 -14.24
C LEU A 599 24.52 7.82 -13.36
N LEU A 600 23.36 7.18 -13.15
CA LEU A 600 22.35 7.65 -12.19
C LEU A 600 22.90 7.70 -10.76
N GLN A 601 23.56 6.63 -10.32
CA GLN A 601 24.15 6.55 -8.97
C GLN A 601 25.21 7.63 -8.73
N LYS A 602 26.06 7.92 -9.72
CA LYS A 602 27.05 9.02 -9.66
C LYS A 602 26.39 10.39 -9.50
N ASN A 603 25.14 10.51 -9.97
CA ASN A 603 24.33 11.72 -9.87
C ASN A 603 23.36 11.73 -8.66
N HIS A 604 23.55 10.81 -7.70
CA HIS A 604 22.71 10.65 -6.50
C HIS A 604 21.24 10.32 -6.82
N ILE A 605 20.98 9.70 -7.98
CA ILE A 605 19.68 9.19 -8.36
C ILE A 605 19.67 7.70 -8.08
N TYR A 606 18.84 7.30 -7.14
CA TYR A 606 18.79 5.92 -6.68
C TYR A 606 17.50 5.20 -7.05
N SER A 607 16.47 5.86 -7.59
CA SER A 607 15.24 5.17 -8.02
C SER A 607 15.26 4.93 -9.52
N TYR A 608 15.27 3.66 -9.94
CA TYR A 608 15.25 3.29 -11.36
C TYR A 608 14.70 1.88 -11.59
N GLY A 609 14.22 1.65 -12.80
CA GLY A 609 13.59 0.41 -13.25
C GLY A 609 13.91 0.09 -14.71
N TYR A 610 13.44 -1.05 -15.22
CA TYR A 610 13.49 -1.33 -16.65
C TYR A 610 12.28 -2.11 -17.15
N TYR A 611 12.05 -2.02 -18.46
CA TYR A 611 11.01 -2.72 -19.20
C TYR A 611 11.53 -3.20 -20.58
N PRO A 612 11.19 -4.42 -21.05
CA PRO A 612 10.52 -5.49 -20.32
C PRO A 612 11.48 -6.38 -19.52
N ASP A 613 10.96 -7.03 -18.47
CA ASP A 613 11.60 -8.18 -17.83
C ASP A 613 11.14 -9.49 -18.49
N ASN A 614 12.00 -10.09 -19.31
CA ASN A 614 11.73 -11.40 -19.92
C ASN A 614 12.29 -12.53 -19.03
N PHE A 615 11.54 -12.83 -17.98
CA PHE A 615 11.87 -13.87 -17.00
C PHE A 615 11.92 -15.28 -17.61
N LEU A 616 11.25 -15.52 -18.74
CA LEU A 616 11.24 -16.83 -19.41
C LEU A 616 12.60 -17.19 -20.00
N THR A 617 13.29 -16.19 -20.56
CA THR A 617 14.60 -16.34 -21.21
C THR A 617 15.76 -15.80 -20.38
N ASN A 618 15.49 -15.36 -19.13
CA ASN A 618 16.48 -14.71 -18.26
C ASN A 618 17.12 -13.48 -18.95
N GLN A 619 16.30 -12.61 -19.54
CA GLN A 619 16.74 -11.38 -20.19
C GLN A 619 16.08 -10.15 -19.55
N PRO A 620 16.84 -9.14 -19.08
CA PRO A 620 18.30 -9.14 -18.90
C PRO A 620 18.81 -10.26 -17.97
N ASP A 621 20.08 -10.67 -18.12
CA ASP A 621 20.64 -11.72 -17.26
C ASP A 621 20.64 -11.31 -15.78
N LEU A 622 19.94 -12.10 -14.96
CA LEU A 622 19.77 -11.84 -13.53
C LEU A 622 21.10 -11.68 -12.79
N ASN A 623 22.07 -12.57 -13.06
CA ASN A 623 23.32 -12.62 -12.31
C ASN A 623 24.23 -11.44 -12.65
N LYS A 624 24.20 -10.97 -13.91
CA LYS A 624 24.92 -9.76 -14.33
C LYS A 624 24.32 -8.48 -13.76
N MET A 625 22.99 -8.39 -13.74
CA MET A 625 22.29 -7.17 -13.33
C MET A 625 22.17 -7.00 -11.81
N LYS A 626 21.95 -8.10 -11.07
CA LYS A 626 21.68 -8.09 -9.63
C LYS A 626 22.68 -7.24 -8.81
N PRO A 627 24.02 -7.29 -9.02
CA PRO A 627 24.97 -6.49 -8.25
C PRO A 627 24.77 -4.97 -8.35
N TYR A 628 24.16 -4.49 -9.43
CA TYR A 628 23.96 -3.05 -9.70
C TYR A 628 22.53 -2.60 -9.44
N PHE A 629 21.60 -3.55 -9.30
CA PHE A 629 20.17 -3.28 -9.24
C PHE A 629 19.54 -3.67 -7.90
N SER A 630 20.04 -4.68 -7.18
CA SER A 630 19.46 -5.07 -5.88
C SER A 630 19.61 -3.99 -4.81
N VAL A 631 18.59 -3.79 -3.97
CA VAL A 631 18.73 -3.02 -2.70
C VAL A 631 19.17 -3.88 -1.53
N ASN A 632 19.00 -5.21 -1.64
CA ASN A 632 19.45 -6.14 -0.63
C ASN A 632 20.97 -6.26 -0.69
N THR A 633 21.66 -5.61 0.24
CA THR A 633 23.10 -5.80 0.53
C THR A 633 23.37 -7.06 1.35
N ASN A 634 22.34 -7.79 1.78
CA ASN A 634 22.43 -9.11 2.44
C ASN A 634 22.83 -10.26 1.49
N ALA A 635 23.62 -9.98 0.45
CA ALA A 635 24.27 -11.00 -0.35
C ALA A 635 25.48 -11.55 0.43
N GLY A 636 25.27 -12.56 1.27
CA GLY A 636 26.40 -13.22 1.95
C GLY A 636 26.09 -14.03 3.21
N LYS A 637 24.88 -13.95 3.79
CA LYS A 637 24.48 -14.87 4.87
C LYS A 637 23.80 -16.09 4.24
N LYS A 638 24.64 -17.06 3.88
CA LYS A 638 24.21 -18.46 3.70
C LYS A 638 23.83 -19.06 5.04
#